data_AF-A0A423NQM3-F1
#
_entry.id   AF-A0A423NQM3-F1
#
_cell.length_a   1.000
_cell.length_b   1.000
_cell.length_c   1.000
_cell.angle_alpha   90.00
_cell.angle_beta   90.00
_cell.angle_gamma   90.00
#
_symmetry.space_group_name_H-M   'P 1'
#
loop_
_entity.id
_entity.type
_entity.pdbx_description
1 polymer ?
#
loop_
_entity_poly.entity_id
_entity_poly.type
_entity_poly.pdbx_seq_one_letter_code
_entity_poly.pdbx_strand_id
1 'polypeptide(L)'
;MSEVQRNKVFGPSKVALAEWKYRSEADAAERDVVLQHLEDALEKYTDGQSINWYAYEVELRPGSSLHEVYNPGTLLLNELLTTGPVIGAIAREEARDHDGLIRITSQGVMEVRAVRGWVDLGAAQHFEFSQPTRSAINVIADIAVVAGGYVWPDLDMTLDQWFRFHEIDLPDTRAKIINLIALFKFSPQVKEPVNYWEHFHAGEQGLNGLSEEQFLDIRNVTAKLMPRRKLLSAFYNLTGQATISHETAAQRLVEYVGYPISLDLARSYIKELGWYGVNAGQTVSENILRQLMMTAMLLNLDSTIGHRPLITRRDVYSPANVERHPSEILQDYTAFVRGKRWVDPVLAPLVAHLLLARNTPELLVREIPPAIRLGSIAWINFCRAVVLVEAVKPGASRELTYAQIIAYGELKPVSDAQRHMRDLALIDPIVDWASLNGIVTKDELERSEEAFTRRAIEAFEQHSEQFDQIARAFSTSLPNRAAIARAQLQIAAPGCDTLDEKALSKKGGQQVMSMVDLHQSGEMVTGQWDRRTVRLIVNGLPQSGIDYNPSGISLYTRYPKLRALESCDAEMDRQLGVHFNELASAMGSAVKLALAQMPEGDLLAFMNSDIHFLTVREASTYVSTRRLGGPLDIGVEQETLQSRDAATGRFGVVMYASYQNMDVCYELFTSRAEMRKNDALAQFIKRERKLQQRSRMSASADVTFPLSITRTQNLPLNVKRYTHAVAEDASITSSMAIIDYFGALKAPVESAAVKQGFYQKFNDPNIVRIAEFLVDNRPFLTRNELTELVRIPTPLELSKEEGERLLTYFIDLLVPFKRCIEDIVSGEHNKMVDGFYGCLMDGIGLVGTVAGAGSKALSISARAISTTAKAARFTRLAFASAISLFNPFDGVPGGLQAGGKLVHKGLLRFNKNSHDLIVKASGQLHKISGRRHSYDLLEAADNAQLGLGNWRPRGTTDAIAVLAARSGDKWYALNRRGNLWGRPLDGFAYSAPVQLPYSPRTLPVSYTRQFIEESLPRARAKVDNAIEVFNQHDFKRDRESLMKIVFGSASQVSTDRLVNYLRLIRFDFAGFSLSNMILDGLKIDDTLASFDVDNYKRWKATGSASESDIAFVEVYTKNLNKHFISMGFNHDVIADDLIHELFHASAQTDDVGYATDAVHKSDDGQRLDVAELLNLGAGCLAQSDTTTACHMPSKAFENADSLALATSLLSQLATDKATFDQNMAILRGALDASAGKAIGEPVVITLNKPR
;
A
#
# COMPACT_ATOMS: atom_id res chain seq x y z
N MET A 1 16.84 -44.56 10.52
CA MET A 1 15.82 -43.77 11.24
C MET A 1 16.61 -42.76 12.04
N SER A 2 16.70 -41.52 11.57
CA SER A 2 17.31 -40.43 12.35
C SER A 2 16.34 -40.13 13.49
N GLU A 3 16.75 -40.36 14.74
CA GLU A 3 16.09 -39.74 15.89
C GLU A 3 16.08 -38.23 15.63
N VAL A 4 14.89 -37.66 15.55
CA VAL A 4 14.73 -36.21 15.43
C VAL A 4 15.18 -35.65 16.77
N GLN A 5 16.32 -34.95 16.79
CA GLN A 5 16.75 -34.16 17.95
C GLN A 5 15.57 -33.26 18.36
N ARG A 6 15.11 -33.39 19.60
CA ARG A 6 14.24 -32.36 20.19
C ARG A 6 15.13 -31.15 20.42
N ASN A 7 14.62 -29.99 20.01
CA ASN A 7 15.26 -28.71 20.17
C ASN A 7 14.62 -27.99 21.37
N LYS A 8 15.44 -27.36 22.23
CA LYS A 8 14.97 -26.65 23.41
C LYS A 8 14.08 -25.47 23.03
N VAL A 9 12.83 -25.48 23.49
CA VAL A 9 11.88 -24.38 23.31
C VAL A 9 11.91 -23.47 24.54
N PHE A 10 12.05 -22.18 24.32
CA PHE A 10 12.27 -21.19 25.37
C PHE A 10 11.10 -20.99 26.37
N GLY A 11 9.86 -21.26 25.95
CA GLY A 11 8.71 -21.22 26.85
C GLY A 11 7.48 -21.92 26.26
N PRO A 12 6.53 -22.37 27.10
CA PRO A 12 5.31 -22.99 26.61
C PRO A 12 4.49 -21.99 25.79
N SER A 13 3.78 -22.45 24.76
CA SER A 13 2.99 -21.59 23.85
C SER A 13 1.99 -20.67 24.54
N LYS A 14 1.57 -21.00 25.77
CA LYS A 14 0.75 -20.16 26.64
C LYS A 14 1.46 -18.86 27.03
N VAL A 15 2.76 -18.93 27.36
CA VAL A 15 3.59 -17.77 27.72
C VAL A 15 3.81 -16.89 26.49
N ALA A 16 4.16 -17.48 25.34
CA ALA A 16 4.31 -16.75 24.08
C ALA A 16 3.01 -16.01 23.67
N LEU A 17 1.84 -16.64 23.82
CA LEU A 17 0.56 -16.03 23.50
C LEU A 17 0.20 -14.88 24.46
N ALA A 18 0.47 -15.05 25.75
CA ALA A 18 0.24 -14.00 26.75
C ALA A 18 1.10 -12.76 26.47
N GLU A 19 2.38 -12.95 26.16
CA GLU A 19 3.28 -11.88 25.73
C GLU A 19 2.77 -11.15 24.49
N TRP A 20 2.34 -11.91 23.47
CA TRP A 20 1.86 -11.31 22.24
C TRP A 20 0.60 -10.46 22.47
N LYS A 21 -0.33 -10.90 23.33
CA LYS A 21 -1.50 -10.10 23.71
C LYS A 21 -1.10 -8.82 24.44
N TYR A 22 -0.20 -8.94 25.42
CA TYR A 22 0.32 -7.80 26.17
C TYR A 22 0.95 -6.74 25.24
N ARG A 23 1.79 -7.17 24.30
CA ARG A 23 2.39 -6.29 23.29
C ARG A 23 1.38 -5.68 22.33
N SER A 24 0.39 -6.46 21.86
CA SER A 24 -0.69 -5.98 20.98
C SER A 24 -1.51 -4.87 21.64
N GLU A 25 -1.82 -5.03 22.94
CA GLU A 25 -2.52 -4.03 23.74
C GLU A 25 -1.66 -2.76 23.96
N ALA A 26 -0.36 -2.92 24.23
CA ALA A 26 0.57 -1.80 24.38
C ALA A 26 0.75 -1.01 23.07
N ASP A 27 0.94 -1.68 21.93
CA ASP A 27 1.01 -1.07 20.60
C ASP A 27 -0.28 -0.28 20.27
N ALA A 28 -1.44 -0.84 20.62
CA ALA A 28 -2.73 -0.18 20.42
C ALA A 28 -2.87 1.09 21.27
N ALA A 29 -2.39 1.07 22.51
CA ALA A 29 -2.43 2.23 23.39
C ALA A 29 -1.52 3.37 22.88
N GLU A 30 -0.31 3.07 22.38
CA GLU A 30 0.55 4.09 21.74
C GLU A 30 -0.09 4.68 20.49
N ARG A 31 -0.64 3.82 19.64
CA ARG A 31 -1.37 4.22 18.43
C ARG A 31 -2.51 5.19 18.74
N ASP A 32 -3.28 4.95 19.80
CA ASP A 32 -4.40 5.83 20.18
C ASP A 32 -3.92 7.23 20.61
N VAL A 33 -2.77 7.33 21.29
CA VAL A 33 -2.15 8.63 21.61
C VAL A 33 -1.66 9.34 20.34
N VAL A 34 -1.04 8.61 19.41
CA VAL A 34 -0.63 9.18 18.12
C VAL A 34 -1.83 9.72 17.35
N LEU A 35 -2.97 9.01 17.36
CA LEU A 35 -4.19 9.49 16.72
C LEU A 35 -4.69 10.80 17.33
N GLN A 36 -4.63 10.96 18.66
CA GLN A 36 -4.97 12.20 19.34
C GLN A 36 -4.06 13.35 18.90
N HIS A 37 -2.74 13.14 18.86
CA HIS A 37 -1.81 14.16 18.37
C HIS A 37 -2.02 14.56 16.91
N LEU A 38 -2.38 13.59 16.05
CA LEU A 38 -2.74 13.88 14.66
C LEU A 38 -3.99 14.77 14.59
N GLU A 39 -5.00 14.51 15.42
CA GLU A 39 -6.23 15.32 15.51
C GLU A 39 -5.93 16.74 16.02
N ASP A 40 -5.15 16.87 17.10
CA ASP A 40 -4.72 18.17 17.63
C ASP A 40 -3.93 18.98 16.59
N ALA A 41 -3.07 18.32 15.81
CA ALA A 41 -2.31 18.97 14.75
C ALA A 41 -3.22 19.50 13.63
N LEU A 42 -4.36 18.87 13.33
CA LEU A 42 -5.32 19.39 12.34
C LEU A 42 -5.99 20.69 12.79
N GLU A 43 -6.17 20.89 14.09
CA GLU A 43 -6.74 22.11 14.65
C GLU A 43 -5.69 23.23 14.72
N LYS A 44 -4.43 22.88 14.97
CA LYS A 44 -3.33 23.84 15.16
C LYS A 44 -2.73 24.40 13.87
N TYR A 45 -2.56 23.58 12.82
CA TYR A 45 -1.84 23.99 11.60
C TYR A 45 -2.78 24.33 10.44
N THR A 46 -2.43 25.37 9.66
CA THR A 46 -3.18 25.75 8.45
C THR A 46 -2.60 25.08 7.18
N ASP A 47 -3.36 25.11 6.08
CA ASP A 47 -2.89 24.55 4.81
C ASP A 47 -1.58 25.22 4.34
N GLY A 48 -0.60 24.40 3.93
CA GLY A 48 0.71 24.86 3.42
C GLY A 48 1.82 25.06 4.46
N GLN A 49 1.53 24.95 5.77
CA GLN A 49 2.56 24.97 6.81
C GLN A 49 3.22 23.58 6.96
N SER A 50 4.56 23.56 7.07
CA SER A 50 5.30 22.35 7.43
C SER A 50 5.16 22.06 8.91
N ILE A 51 4.96 20.79 9.24
CA ILE A 51 4.67 20.35 10.61
C ILE A 51 5.92 19.74 11.22
N ASN A 52 6.31 20.27 12.38
CA ASN A 52 7.44 19.76 13.13
C ASN A 52 6.99 18.67 14.11
N TRP A 53 6.99 17.43 13.66
CA TRP A 53 6.64 16.26 14.48
C TRP A 53 7.64 15.96 15.61
N TYR A 54 8.83 16.55 15.54
CA TYR A 54 9.82 16.47 16.61
C TYR A 54 9.35 17.15 17.91
N ALA A 55 8.41 18.09 17.83
CA ALA A 55 7.88 18.81 19.00
C ALA A 55 6.69 18.11 19.69
N TYR A 56 6.34 16.91 19.24
CA TYR A 56 5.26 16.09 19.80
C TYR A 56 5.87 14.82 20.36
N GLU A 57 5.51 14.48 21.59
CA GLU A 57 6.08 13.37 22.35
C GLU A 57 5.00 12.37 22.74
N VAL A 58 5.34 11.08 22.71
CA VAL A 58 4.52 9.96 23.16
C VAL A 58 5.36 9.14 24.12
N GLU A 59 4.85 8.98 25.34
CA GLU A 59 5.43 8.05 26.32
C GLU A 59 5.29 6.61 25.81
N LEU A 60 6.41 5.91 25.67
CA LEU A 60 6.42 4.52 25.25
C LEU A 60 5.73 3.61 26.28
N ARG A 61 4.84 2.75 25.80
CA ARG A 61 4.12 1.80 26.65
C ARG A 61 5.00 0.60 26.94
N PRO A 62 5.22 0.23 28.22
CA PRO A 62 6.01 -0.94 28.56
C PRO A 62 5.53 -2.20 27.83
N GLY A 63 6.42 -2.82 27.04
CA GLY A 63 6.13 -4.02 26.25
C GLY A 63 5.52 -3.79 24.87
N SER A 64 5.35 -2.54 24.42
CA SER A 64 5.09 -2.26 23.01
C SER A 64 6.27 -2.73 22.15
N SER A 65 6.02 -2.96 20.87
CA SER A 65 7.04 -3.37 19.88
C SER A 65 8.21 -2.37 19.85
N LEU A 66 7.93 -1.08 20.02
CA LEU A 66 8.95 -0.04 20.03
C LEU A 66 9.68 0.01 21.36
N HIS A 67 8.96 -0.05 22.48
CA HIS A 67 9.57 -0.10 23.81
C HIS A 67 10.56 -1.27 23.95
N GLU A 68 10.22 -2.48 23.46
CA GLU A 68 11.11 -3.65 23.51
C GLU A 68 12.45 -3.43 22.78
N VAL A 69 12.46 -2.59 21.74
CA VAL A 69 13.67 -2.25 20.98
C VAL A 69 14.38 -1.02 21.57
N TYR A 70 13.61 -0.05 22.06
CA TYR A 70 14.09 1.26 22.50
C TYR A 70 14.71 1.21 23.90
N ASN A 71 13.99 0.61 24.86
CA ASN A 71 14.36 0.61 26.27
C ASN A 71 15.76 0.03 26.56
N PRO A 72 16.24 -1.04 25.87
CA PRO A 72 17.62 -1.49 26.02
C PRO A 72 18.67 -0.40 25.73
N GLY A 73 18.42 0.43 24.71
CA GLY A 73 19.28 1.57 24.39
C GLY A 73 19.26 2.62 25.50
N THR A 74 18.08 2.93 26.05
CA THR A 74 17.91 3.86 27.16
C THR A 74 18.66 3.41 28.41
N LEU A 75 18.59 2.12 28.76
CA LEU A 75 19.32 1.56 29.90
C LEU A 75 20.84 1.68 29.71
N LEU A 76 21.36 1.32 28.53
CA LEU A 76 22.77 1.47 28.20
C LEU A 76 23.22 2.94 28.23
N LEU A 77 22.39 3.85 27.72
CA LEU A 77 22.68 5.28 27.75
C LEU A 77 22.71 5.81 29.19
N ASN A 78 21.76 5.43 30.03
CA ASN A 78 21.73 5.82 31.44
C ASN A 78 22.96 5.32 32.21
N GLU A 79 23.40 4.08 31.97
CA GLU A 79 24.66 3.57 32.52
C GLU A 79 25.84 4.42 32.04
N LEU A 80 25.91 4.68 30.73
CA LEU A 80 26.98 5.47 30.12
C LEU A 80 27.07 6.89 30.69
N LEU A 81 25.93 7.51 31.01
CA LEU A 81 25.84 8.85 31.62
C LEU A 81 26.43 8.91 33.04
N THR A 82 26.55 7.77 33.73
CA THR A 82 27.19 7.71 35.06
C THR A 82 28.72 7.60 34.98
N THR A 83 29.29 7.42 33.78
CA THR A 83 30.73 7.21 33.62
C THR A 83 31.53 8.50 33.68
N GLY A 84 32.71 8.45 34.30
CA GLY A 84 33.60 9.61 34.45
C GLY A 84 33.94 10.36 33.14
N PRO A 85 34.27 9.66 32.02
CA PRO A 85 34.53 10.31 30.74
C PRO A 85 33.36 11.15 30.23
N VAL A 86 32.12 10.66 30.39
CA VAL A 86 30.90 11.31 29.90
C VAL A 86 30.48 12.47 30.79
N ILE A 87 30.51 12.27 32.12
CA ILE A 87 30.31 13.36 33.10
C ILE A 87 31.30 14.50 32.84
N GLY A 88 32.57 14.16 32.60
CA GLY A 88 33.61 15.14 32.28
C GLY A 88 33.38 15.87 30.96
N ALA A 89 32.90 15.18 29.93
CA ALA A 89 32.57 15.77 28.64
C ALA A 89 31.40 16.78 28.75
N ILE A 90 30.30 16.36 29.37
CA ILE A 90 29.11 17.21 29.61
C ILE A 90 29.47 18.46 30.43
N ALA A 91 30.29 18.28 31.48
CA ALA A 91 30.72 19.39 32.32
C ALA A 91 31.63 20.40 31.59
N ARG A 92 32.42 19.96 30.60
CA ARG A 92 33.28 20.82 29.76
C ARG A 92 32.51 21.61 28.72
N GLU A 93 31.37 21.09 28.27
CA GLU A 93 30.45 21.77 27.35
C GLU A 93 29.45 22.67 28.08
N GLU A 94 29.61 22.89 29.39
CA GLU A 94 28.75 23.73 30.24
C GLU A 94 27.25 23.32 30.20
N ALA A 95 26.95 22.07 29.85
CA ALA A 95 25.59 21.56 29.71
C ALA A 95 24.99 21.08 31.05
N ARG A 96 25.30 21.78 32.16
CA ARG A 96 25.02 21.31 33.53
C ARG A 96 23.55 21.42 33.97
N ASP A 97 22.73 22.22 33.28
CA ASP A 97 21.35 22.58 33.68
C ASP A 97 20.27 22.15 32.66
N HIS A 98 20.51 21.12 31.84
CA HIS A 98 19.51 20.70 30.85
C HIS A 98 18.83 19.39 31.27
N ASP A 99 17.58 19.53 31.72
CA ASP A 99 16.60 18.45 31.88
C ASP A 99 16.47 17.67 30.55
N GLY A 100 17.19 16.55 30.40
CA GLY A 100 16.88 15.51 29.40
C GLY A 100 17.41 15.66 27.97
N LEU A 101 18.13 16.73 27.60
CA LEU A 101 18.51 16.97 26.19
C LEU A 101 19.88 16.36 25.80
N ILE A 102 20.06 15.07 26.06
CA ILE A 102 21.17 14.25 25.58
C ILE A 102 20.61 13.12 24.72
N ARG A 103 21.28 12.80 23.60
CA ARG A 103 20.89 11.66 22.77
C ARG A 103 22.07 11.00 22.09
N ILE A 104 21.86 9.75 21.67
CA ILE A 104 22.73 9.10 20.70
C ILE A 104 21.96 8.91 19.40
N THR A 105 22.54 9.37 18.30
CA THR A 105 21.96 9.27 16.97
C THR A 105 22.34 7.94 16.30
N SER A 106 21.57 7.54 15.30
CA SER A 106 21.86 6.36 14.46
C SER A 106 23.19 6.44 13.69
N GLN A 107 23.88 7.58 13.72
CA GLN A 107 25.20 7.78 13.09
C GLN A 107 26.37 7.56 14.07
N GLY A 108 26.10 7.12 15.31
CA GLY A 108 27.15 6.97 16.32
C GLY A 108 27.55 8.29 16.99
N VAL A 109 26.71 9.32 16.87
CA VAL A 109 26.99 10.64 17.41
C VAL A 109 26.28 10.80 18.76
N MET A 110 27.05 11.08 19.82
CA MET A 110 26.50 11.48 21.12
C MET A 110 26.40 12.99 21.17
N GLU A 111 25.18 13.50 21.22
CA GLU A 111 24.89 14.92 21.22
C GLU A 111 24.34 15.36 22.57
N VAL A 112 24.83 16.50 23.05
CA VAL A 112 24.24 17.22 24.18
C VAL A 112 23.82 18.61 23.73
N ARG A 113 22.66 19.08 24.19
CA ARG A 113 22.27 20.46 23.97
C ARG A 113 23.00 21.35 24.98
N ALA A 114 23.88 22.22 24.51
CA ALA A 114 24.55 23.26 25.31
C ALA A 114 23.94 24.65 25.01
N VAL A 115 24.41 25.70 25.69
CA VAL A 115 23.99 27.10 25.47
C VAL A 115 24.11 27.52 24.00
N ARG A 116 25.13 27.01 23.29
CA ARG A 116 25.40 27.28 21.87
C ARG A 116 24.61 26.40 20.89
N GLY A 117 23.72 25.54 21.38
CA GLY A 117 22.97 24.57 20.58
C GLY A 117 23.45 23.13 20.78
N TRP A 118 23.08 22.25 19.85
CA TRP A 118 23.53 20.84 19.86
C TRP A 118 25.05 20.76 19.64
N VAL A 119 25.73 20.03 20.52
CA VAL A 119 27.17 19.77 20.46
C VAL A 119 27.40 18.28 20.34
N ASP A 120 28.16 17.88 19.33
CA ASP A 120 28.70 16.53 19.16
C ASP A 120 29.91 16.33 20.08
N LEU A 121 29.76 15.46 21.08
CA LEU A 121 30.81 15.16 22.05
C LEU A 121 31.95 14.32 21.47
N GLY A 122 31.68 13.55 20.42
CA GLY A 122 32.68 12.77 19.69
C GLY A 122 33.57 13.64 18.82
N ALA A 123 32.98 14.54 18.03
CA ALA A 123 33.72 15.52 17.21
C ALA A 123 34.55 16.48 18.06
N ALA A 124 34.11 16.77 19.29
CA ALA A 124 34.88 17.53 20.28
C ALA A 124 36.03 16.72 20.93
N GLN A 125 36.32 15.51 20.45
CA GLN A 125 37.42 14.64 20.88
C GLN A 125 37.38 14.22 22.36
N HIS A 126 36.24 14.34 23.04
CA HIS A 126 36.13 14.02 24.47
C HIS A 126 36.31 12.52 24.77
N PHE A 127 36.11 11.65 23.77
CA PHE A 127 36.15 10.19 23.92
C PHE A 127 37.32 9.52 23.18
N GLU A 128 38.29 10.29 22.66
CA GLU A 128 39.39 9.76 21.84
C GLU A 128 40.16 8.63 22.54
N PHE A 129 40.34 8.76 23.86
CA PHE A 129 41.09 7.81 24.69
C PHE A 129 40.22 6.81 25.46
N SER A 130 38.89 6.86 25.34
CA SER A 130 37.98 5.94 26.05
C SER A 130 37.38 4.92 25.08
N GLN A 131 38.07 3.80 24.88
CA GLN A 131 37.54 2.68 24.09
C GLN A 131 36.19 2.16 24.61
N PRO A 132 35.97 1.96 25.93
CA PRO A 132 34.69 1.47 26.45
C PRO A 132 33.52 2.40 26.12
N THR A 133 33.71 3.72 26.26
CA THR A 133 32.69 4.73 25.92
C THR A 133 32.33 4.67 24.44
N ARG A 134 33.32 4.60 23.55
CA ARG A 134 33.08 4.51 22.10
C ARG A 134 32.35 3.23 21.71
N SER A 135 32.72 2.09 22.30
CA SER A 135 32.02 0.82 22.06
C SER A 135 30.55 0.89 22.49
N ALA A 136 30.25 1.44 23.67
CA ALA A 136 28.88 1.62 24.14
C ALA A 136 28.06 2.55 23.23
N ILE A 137 28.64 3.68 22.78
CA ILE A 137 27.99 4.59 21.84
C ILE A 137 27.61 3.87 20.55
N ASN A 138 28.50 3.01 20.01
CA ASN A 138 28.22 2.27 18.79
C ASN A 138 27.05 1.28 18.95
N VAL A 139 26.98 0.55 20.07
CA VAL A 139 25.85 -0.36 20.34
C VAL A 139 24.54 0.41 20.46
N ILE A 140 24.54 1.54 21.18
CA ILE A 140 23.35 2.38 21.32
C ILE A 140 22.95 2.98 19.96
N ALA A 141 23.91 3.33 19.11
CA ALA A 141 23.64 3.83 17.76
C ALA A 141 23.04 2.75 16.85
N ASP A 142 23.50 1.50 16.92
CA ASP A 142 22.88 0.38 16.22
C ASP A 142 21.44 0.15 16.70
N ILE A 143 21.17 0.32 18.00
CA ILE A 143 19.80 0.30 18.54
C ILE A 143 19.00 1.49 17.99
N ALA A 144 19.58 2.69 17.95
CA ALA A 144 18.94 3.88 17.39
C ALA A 144 18.54 3.70 15.92
N VAL A 145 19.34 2.99 15.10
CA VAL A 145 19.01 2.64 13.71
C VAL A 145 17.68 1.87 13.65
N VAL A 146 17.53 0.83 14.46
CA VAL A 146 16.30 0.01 14.45
C VAL A 146 15.14 0.70 15.16
N ALA A 147 15.40 1.52 16.18
CA ALA A 147 14.40 2.24 16.97
C ALA A 147 13.84 3.50 16.28
N GLY A 148 14.33 3.87 15.08
CA GLY A 148 13.77 4.99 14.29
C GLY A 148 14.54 6.31 14.37
N GLY A 149 15.78 6.31 14.87
CA GLY A 149 16.77 7.36 14.63
C GLY A 149 17.61 7.78 15.82
N TYR A 150 17.06 7.72 17.04
CA TYR A 150 17.73 8.24 18.24
C TYR A 150 17.40 7.42 19.49
N VAL A 151 18.25 7.53 20.51
CA VAL A 151 17.99 7.01 21.86
C VAL A 151 18.20 8.14 22.87
N TRP A 152 17.21 8.31 23.74
CA TRP A 152 17.11 9.29 24.82
C TRP A 152 17.24 8.58 26.19
N PRO A 153 17.59 9.32 27.26
CA PRO A 153 17.65 8.79 28.62
C PRO A 153 16.28 8.47 29.23
N ASP A 154 15.21 9.07 28.71
CA ASP A 154 13.81 8.83 29.09
C ASP A 154 13.09 7.94 28.07
N LEU A 155 11.80 7.69 28.32
CA LEU A 155 10.91 6.91 27.46
C LEU A 155 9.94 7.80 26.66
N ASP A 156 10.15 9.11 26.67
CA ASP A 156 9.33 10.07 25.93
C ASP A 156 9.90 10.22 24.52
N MET A 157 9.18 9.70 23.54
CA MET A 157 9.68 9.59 22.18
C MET A 157 8.96 10.57 21.25
N THR A 158 9.70 11.18 20.34
CA THR A 158 9.11 12.07 19.34
C THR A 158 8.24 11.33 18.31
N LEU A 159 7.17 11.96 17.83
CA LEU A 159 6.27 11.36 16.83
C LEU A 159 6.97 11.05 15.50
N ASP A 160 7.97 11.84 15.09
CA ASP A 160 8.72 11.54 13.86
C ASP A 160 9.49 10.22 13.97
N GLN A 161 9.99 9.89 15.17
CA GLN A 161 10.62 8.60 15.44
C GLN A 161 9.60 7.47 15.43
N TRP A 162 8.42 7.66 16.03
CA TRP A 162 7.33 6.69 15.98
C TRP A 162 6.97 6.32 14.52
N PHE A 163 6.77 7.33 13.66
CA PHE A 163 6.47 7.11 12.25
C PHE A 163 7.61 6.36 11.54
N ARG A 164 8.88 6.73 11.78
CA ARG A 164 10.03 6.02 11.20
C ARG A 164 10.12 4.57 11.66
N PHE A 165 9.85 4.28 12.93
CA PHE A 165 9.86 2.91 13.45
C PHE A 165 8.81 2.03 12.76
N HIS A 166 7.59 2.55 12.60
CA HIS A 166 6.49 1.84 11.95
C HIS A 166 6.54 1.90 10.41
N GLU A 167 7.55 2.55 9.84
CA GLU A 167 7.73 2.79 8.40
C GLU A 167 6.50 3.46 7.76
N ILE A 168 6.02 4.49 8.44
CA ILE A 168 4.96 5.38 7.98
C ILE A 168 5.61 6.68 7.49
N ASP A 169 5.25 7.09 6.27
CA ASP A 169 5.69 8.33 5.67
C ASP A 169 5.23 9.52 6.55
N LEU A 170 6.15 10.43 6.87
CA LEU A 170 5.86 11.58 7.73
C LEU A 170 4.74 12.45 7.13
N PRO A 171 3.65 12.72 7.87
CA PRO A 171 2.56 13.56 7.39
C PRO A 171 2.92 15.05 7.56
N ASP A 172 3.80 15.55 6.70
CA ASP A 172 4.34 16.93 6.71
C ASP A 172 3.36 18.04 6.30
N THR A 173 2.14 17.68 5.90
CA THR A 173 1.09 18.60 5.42
C THR A 173 -0.26 18.21 5.99
N ARG A 174 -1.14 19.21 6.17
CA ARG A 174 -2.51 18.99 6.64
C ARG A 174 -3.28 17.93 5.83
N ALA A 175 -3.11 17.91 4.51
CA ALA A 175 -3.72 16.89 3.64
C ALA A 175 -3.22 15.46 3.94
N LYS A 176 -1.93 15.28 4.25
CA LYS A 176 -1.38 13.97 4.65
C LYS A 176 -1.89 13.54 6.04
N ILE A 177 -2.07 14.47 6.97
CA ILE A 177 -2.68 14.16 8.27
C ILE A 177 -4.12 13.67 8.10
N ILE A 178 -4.96 14.40 7.35
CA ILE A 178 -6.36 13.99 7.09
C ILE A 178 -6.39 12.58 6.49
N ASN A 179 -5.50 12.30 5.54
CA ASN A 179 -5.37 10.99 4.93
C ASN A 179 -5.00 9.89 5.95
N LEU A 180 -4.00 10.15 6.80
CA LEU A 180 -3.56 9.19 7.82
C LEU A 180 -4.65 8.94 8.87
N ILE A 181 -5.32 9.99 9.37
CA ILE A 181 -6.44 9.85 10.31
C ILE A 181 -7.57 9.02 9.68
N ALA A 182 -7.89 9.23 8.41
CA ALA A 182 -8.90 8.44 7.72
C ALA A 182 -8.51 6.94 7.65
N LEU A 183 -7.23 6.62 7.45
CA LEU A 183 -6.73 5.24 7.52
C LEU A 183 -6.84 4.67 8.96
N PHE A 184 -6.49 5.46 9.98
CA PHE A 184 -6.63 5.06 11.38
C PHE A 184 -8.09 4.76 11.75
N LYS A 185 -9.02 5.61 11.31
CA LYS A 185 -10.44 5.49 11.65
C LYS A 185 -11.23 4.52 10.78
N PHE A 186 -10.66 4.03 9.69
CA PHE A 186 -11.34 3.05 8.86
C PHE A 186 -11.45 1.71 9.61
N SER A 187 -12.64 1.40 10.13
CA SER A 187 -12.93 0.14 10.86
C SER A 187 -14.39 -0.32 10.60
N PRO A 188 -14.66 -0.96 9.45
CA PRO A 188 -16.00 -1.41 9.10
C PRO A 188 -16.44 -2.52 10.06
N GLN A 189 -17.62 -2.31 10.63
CA GLN A 189 -18.28 -3.27 11.50
C GLN A 189 -18.94 -4.34 10.62
N VAL A 190 -18.63 -5.61 10.88
CA VAL A 190 -19.16 -6.73 10.09
C VAL A 190 -19.59 -7.82 11.06
N LYS A 191 -20.81 -8.35 10.89
CA LYS A 191 -21.37 -9.40 11.74
C LYS A 191 -20.86 -10.77 11.28
N GLU A 192 -20.42 -11.58 12.24
CA GLU A 192 -19.95 -12.94 11.97
C GLU A 192 -21.13 -13.91 11.68
N PRO A 193 -20.95 -14.89 10.78
CA PRO A 193 -19.73 -15.23 10.05
C PRO A 193 -19.48 -14.31 8.84
N VAL A 194 -18.28 -13.75 8.70
CA VAL A 194 -18.01 -12.80 7.62
C VAL A 194 -17.50 -13.49 6.34
N ASN A 195 -16.58 -14.45 6.45
CA ASN A 195 -16.05 -15.19 5.32
C ASN A 195 -16.78 -16.53 5.12
N TYR A 196 -17.82 -16.53 4.29
CA TYR A 196 -18.64 -17.73 4.05
C TYR A 196 -17.87 -18.91 3.44
N TRP A 197 -16.76 -18.63 2.77
CA TRP A 197 -15.96 -19.65 2.07
C TRP A 197 -14.75 -20.11 2.87
N GLU A 198 -14.56 -19.64 4.12
CA GLU A 198 -13.37 -19.85 4.96
C GLU A 198 -12.88 -21.31 5.00
N HIS A 199 -13.79 -22.30 5.07
CA HIS A 199 -13.45 -23.71 5.12
C HIS A 199 -13.11 -24.34 3.76
N PHE A 200 -13.33 -23.65 2.64
CA PHE A 200 -13.05 -24.14 1.28
C PHE A 200 -11.64 -23.77 0.78
N HIS A 201 -10.80 -23.26 1.67
CA HIS A 201 -9.45 -22.80 1.35
C HIS A 201 -8.38 -23.76 1.88
N ALA A 202 -7.44 -24.18 1.05
CA ALA A 202 -6.18 -24.74 1.55
C ALA A 202 -5.34 -23.55 2.08
N GLY A 203 -5.02 -23.51 3.37
CA GLY A 203 -4.44 -22.34 4.03
C GLY A 203 -2.92 -22.36 4.14
N GLU A 204 -2.41 -21.23 4.64
CA GLU A 204 -1.03 -20.97 5.07
C GLU A 204 -0.53 -21.98 6.10
N GLN A 205 0.79 -22.03 6.29
CA GLN A 205 1.53 -22.90 7.23
C GLN A 205 0.72 -23.29 8.48
N GLY A 206 0.01 -24.42 8.39
CA GLY A 206 -0.71 -25.04 9.52
C GLY A 206 -2.22 -24.79 9.65
N LEU A 207 -2.81 -23.73 9.07
CA LEU A 207 -4.26 -23.45 9.20
C LEU A 207 -5.03 -23.99 8.00
N ASN A 208 -5.28 -25.30 7.99
CA ASN A 208 -5.93 -25.95 6.86
C ASN A 208 -7.44 -25.69 6.83
N GLY A 209 -8.01 -25.39 5.66
CA GLY A 209 -9.44 -25.59 5.45
C GLY A 209 -9.78 -27.07 5.35
N LEU A 210 -11.06 -27.36 5.12
CA LEU A 210 -11.57 -28.72 5.10
C LEU A 210 -11.11 -29.49 3.85
N SER A 211 -10.79 -30.77 4.02
CA SER A 211 -10.47 -31.69 2.93
C SER A 211 -11.71 -32.16 2.16
N GLU A 212 -11.52 -32.75 0.98
CA GLU A 212 -12.64 -33.34 0.22
C GLU A 212 -13.37 -34.45 0.99
N GLU A 213 -12.65 -35.25 1.78
CA GLU A 213 -13.23 -36.25 2.68
C GLU A 213 -14.12 -35.60 3.75
N GLN A 214 -13.66 -34.51 4.37
CA GLN A 214 -14.46 -33.80 5.36
C GLN A 214 -15.70 -33.14 4.76
N PHE A 215 -15.61 -32.64 3.52
CA PHE A 215 -16.81 -32.19 2.80
C PHE A 215 -17.80 -33.33 2.55
N LEU A 216 -17.31 -34.53 2.20
CA LEU A 216 -18.15 -35.72 2.03
C LEU A 216 -18.83 -36.11 3.35
N ASP A 217 -18.12 -36.10 4.47
CA ASP A 217 -18.66 -36.37 5.80
C ASP A 217 -19.78 -35.37 6.16
N ILE A 218 -19.59 -34.08 5.93
CA ILE A 218 -20.63 -33.06 6.16
C ILE A 218 -21.86 -33.32 5.28
N ARG A 219 -21.68 -33.75 4.02
CA ARG A 219 -22.80 -34.11 3.14
C ARG A 219 -23.55 -35.34 3.66
N ASN A 220 -22.84 -36.36 4.12
CA ASN A 220 -23.44 -37.58 4.69
C ASN A 220 -24.25 -37.26 5.95
N VAL A 221 -23.70 -36.45 6.85
CA VAL A 221 -24.40 -35.97 8.05
C VAL A 221 -25.61 -35.11 7.66
N THR A 222 -25.49 -34.26 6.64
CA THR A 222 -26.62 -33.48 6.12
C THR A 222 -27.73 -34.37 5.59
N ALA A 223 -27.41 -35.42 4.83
CA ALA A 223 -28.39 -36.36 4.32
C ALA A 223 -29.10 -37.14 5.45
N LYS A 224 -28.38 -37.43 6.54
CA LYS A 224 -28.90 -38.09 7.74
C LYS A 224 -29.82 -37.18 8.57
N LEU A 225 -29.37 -35.97 8.91
CA LEU A 225 -30.07 -35.07 9.83
C LEU A 225 -31.17 -34.25 9.13
N MET A 226 -31.02 -33.98 7.83
CA MET A 226 -31.95 -33.17 7.04
C MET A 226 -32.44 -33.93 5.78
N PRO A 227 -33.10 -35.08 5.94
CA PRO A 227 -33.56 -35.87 4.81
C PRO A 227 -34.61 -35.10 4.00
N ARG A 228 -34.44 -35.07 2.67
CA ARG A 228 -35.40 -34.50 1.70
C ARG A 228 -35.65 -32.99 1.82
N ARG A 229 -34.87 -32.23 2.60
CA ARG A 229 -34.98 -30.77 2.71
C ARG A 229 -33.63 -30.10 2.49
N LYS A 230 -33.61 -29.02 1.70
CA LYS A 230 -32.43 -28.15 1.60
C LYS A 230 -32.32 -27.30 2.85
N LEU A 231 -31.12 -27.17 3.42
CA LEU A 231 -30.87 -26.42 4.67
C LEU A 231 -31.38 -24.97 4.58
N LEU A 232 -31.05 -24.28 3.48
CA LEU A 232 -31.45 -22.89 3.27
C LEU A 232 -32.98 -22.72 3.27
N SER A 233 -33.72 -23.64 2.64
CA SER A 233 -35.19 -23.65 2.66
C SER A 233 -35.76 -23.96 4.04
N ALA A 234 -35.11 -24.85 4.80
CA ALA A 234 -35.52 -25.16 6.16
C ALA A 234 -35.37 -23.93 7.08
N PHE A 235 -34.21 -23.26 7.04
CA PHE A 235 -33.97 -22.07 7.85
C PHE A 235 -34.91 -20.92 7.49
N TYR A 236 -35.16 -20.67 6.20
CA TYR A 236 -36.15 -19.67 5.76
C TYR A 236 -37.55 -19.88 6.37
N ASN A 237 -38.01 -21.13 6.42
CA ASN A 237 -39.30 -21.46 7.01
C ASN A 237 -39.31 -21.31 8.54
N LEU A 238 -38.18 -21.58 9.20
CA LEU A 238 -38.04 -21.50 10.66
C LEU A 238 -37.96 -20.06 11.17
N THR A 239 -37.40 -19.14 10.38
CA THR A 239 -37.22 -17.73 10.75
C THR A 239 -38.37 -16.83 10.29
N GLY A 240 -39.57 -17.39 10.08
CA GLY A 240 -40.78 -16.61 9.78
C GLY A 240 -40.90 -16.05 8.36
N GLN A 241 -40.14 -16.58 7.39
CA GLN A 241 -40.26 -16.23 5.97
C GLN A 241 -40.18 -14.73 5.66
N ALA A 242 -39.28 -14.02 6.34
CA ALA A 242 -39.08 -12.60 6.13
C ALA A 242 -38.66 -12.27 4.68
N THR A 243 -39.00 -11.07 4.21
CA THR A 243 -38.71 -10.63 2.84
C THR A 243 -37.22 -10.70 2.52
N ILE A 244 -36.89 -11.20 1.32
CA ILE A 244 -35.55 -11.40 0.81
C ILE A 244 -35.31 -10.48 -0.39
N SER A 245 -34.27 -9.67 -0.32
CA SER A 245 -33.69 -8.93 -1.44
C SER A 245 -32.18 -9.11 -1.49
N HIS A 246 -31.52 -8.55 -2.51
CA HIS A 246 -30.06 -8.50 -2.57
C HIS A 246 -29.45 -7.71 -1.41
N GLU A 247 -30.11 -6.65 -0.97
CA GLU A 247 -29.65 -5.78 0.12
C GLU A 247 -29.74 -6.47 1.48
N THR A 248 -30.80 -7.24 1.72
CA THR A 248 -30.99 -7.95 2.99
C THR A 248 -30.26 -9.29 3.07
N ALA A 249 -29.68 -9.78 1.96
CA ALA A 249 -29.20 -11.16 1.86
C ALA A 249 -28.13 -11.53 2.91
N ALA A 250 -27.12 -10.68 3.10
CA ALA A 250 -26.07 -10.89 4.09
C ALA A 250 -26.64 -10.97 5.52
N GLN A 251 -27.51 -10.02 5.87
CA GLN A 251 -28.18 -9.98 7.17
C GLN A 251 -29.01 -11.25 7.41
N ARG A 252 -29.82 -11.66 6.43
CA ARG A 252 -30.67 -12.87 6.55
C ARG A 252 -29.85 -14.12 6.75
N LEU A 253 -28.73 -14.29 6.04
CA LEU A 253 -27.85 -15.45 6.21
C LEU A 253 -27.28 -15.52 7.63
N VAL A 254 -26.83 -14.39 8.18
CA VAL A 254 -26.35 -14.31 9.57
C VAL A 254 -27.47 -14.64 10.57
N GLU A 255 -28.67 -14.10 10.38
CA GLU A 255 -29.85 -14.40 11.20
C GLU A 255 -30.20 -15.90 11.16
N TYR A 256 -30.12 -16.53 9.98
CA TYR A 256 -30.47 -17.94 9.80
C TYR A 256 -29.53 -18.86 10.55
N VAL A 257 -28.21 -18.63 10.46
CA VAL A 257 -27.23 -19.48 11.16
C VAL A 257 -27.11 -19.15 12.65
N GLY A 258 -27.51 -17.94 13.06
CA GLY A 258 -27.55 -17.53 14.47
C GLY A 258 -28.84 -17.91 15.21
N TYR A 259 -29.86 -18.42 14.51
CA TYR A 259 -31.12 -18.80 15.14
C TYR A 259 -30.94 -19.99 16.10
N PRO A 260 -31.60 -20.04 17.29
CA PRO A 260 -31.35 -21.08 18.30
C PRO A 260 -31.45 -22.52 17.76
N ILE A 261 -32.48 -22.81 16.97
CA ILE A 261 -32.69 -24.14 16.37
C ILE A 261 -31.56 -24.48 15.38
N SER A 262 -31.03 -23.50 14.64
CA SER A 262 -29.91 -23.70 13.73
C SER A 262 -28.61 -24.00 14.47
N LEU A 263 -28.41 -23.37 15.64
CA LEU A 263 -27.27 -23.67 16.53
C LEU A 263 -27.40 -25.07 17.14
N ASP A 264 -28.60 -25.50 17.53
CA ASP A 264 -28.85 -26.87 18.02
C ASP A 264 -28.63 -27.91 16.93
N LEU A 265 -29.02 -27.61 15.68
CA LEU A 265 -28.70 -28.43 14.53
C LEU A 265 -27.18 -28.50 14.32
N ALA A 266 -26.46 -27.38 14.43
CA ALA A 266 -25.00 -27.35 14.32
C ALA A 266 -24.31 -28.22 15.39
N ARG A 267 -24.81 -28.21 16.64
CA ARG A 267 -24.32 -29.11 17.71
C ARG A 267 -24.58 -30.57 17.37
N SER A 268 -25.72 -30.87 16.75
CA SER A 268 -26.04 -32.22 16.26
C SER A 268 -25.10 -32.65 15.13
N TYR A 269 -24.71 -31.75 14.23
CA TYR A 269 -23.67 -32.00 13.23
C TYR A 269 -22.32 -32.32 13.89
N ILE A 270 -21.89 -31.53 14.88
CA ILE A 270 -20.65 -31.78 15.61
C ILE A 270 -20.65 -33.17 16.25
N LYS A 271 -21.77 -33.58 16.86
CA LYS A 271 -21.97 -34.91 17.44
C LYS A 271 -21.81 -36.03 16.42
N GLU A 272 -22.45 -35.91 15.27
CA GLU A 272 -22.39 -36.92 14.19
C GLU A 272 -21.04 -36.96 13.50
N LEU A 273 -20.37 -35.82 13.33
CA LEU A 273 -19.05 -35.71 12.74
C LEU A 273 -17.93 -36.17 13.68
N GLY A 274 -18.20 -36.27 14.99
CA GLY A 274 -17.20 -36.57 16.02
C GLY A 274 -16.16 -35.46 16.18
N TRP A 275 -16.57 -34.21 15.98
CA TRP A 275 -15.67 -33.04 16.05
C TRP A 275 -15.47 -32.56 17.49
N TYR A 276 -14.55 -31.60 17.70
CA TYR A 276 -14.37 -30.93 18.99
C TYR A 276 -15.71 -30.36 19.52
N GLY A 277 -16.03 -30.61 20.80
CA GLY A 277 -17.29 -30.23 21.42
C GLY A 277 -18.24 -31.40 21.74
N VAL A 278 -17.87 -32.64 21.40
CA VAL A 278 -18.70 -33.83 21.68
C VAL A 278 -18.47 -34.37 23.10
N ASN A 279 -17.27 -34.18 23.66
CA ASN A 279 -16.91 -34.71 24.98
C ASN A 279 -17.32 -33.74 26.11
N ALA A 280 -17.62 -34.29 27.29
CA ALA A 280 -17.93 -33.50 28.48
C ALA A 280 -16.77 -32.54 28.82
N GLY A 281 -17.09 -31.27 29.07
CA GLY A 281 -16.10 -30.21 29.34
C GLY A 281 -15.55 -29.48 28.11
N GLN A 282 -15.84 -29.94 26.88
CA GLN A 282 -15.49 -29.21 25.66
C GLN A 282 -16.61 -28.21 25.31
N THR A 283 -16.26 -26.93 25.11
CA THR A 283 -17.20 -25.89 24.69
C THR A 283 -16.83 -25.35 23.31
N VAL A 284 -17.83 -25.14 22.46
CA VAL A 284 -17.66 -24.65 21.09
C VAL A 284 -18.27 -23.27 20.98
N SER A 285 -17.51 -22.31 20.47
CA SER A 285 -17.99 -20.95 20.25
C SER A 285 -19.11 -20.91 19.22
N GLU A 286 -20.10 -20.02 19.40
CA GLU A 286 -21.20 -19.89 18.45
C GLU A 286 -20.74 -19.56 17.03
N ASN A 287 -19.63 -18.83 16.90
CA ASN A 287 -19.06 -18.50 15.59
C ASN A 287 -18.66 -19.75 14.80
N ILE A 288 -18.09 -20.77 15.46
CA ILE A 288 -17.79 -22.06 14.80
C ILE A 288 -19.09 -22.73 14.34
N LEU A 289 -20.11 -22.75 15.20
CA LEU A 289 -21.41 -23.35 14.86
C LEU A 289 -22.04 -22.65 13.64
N ARG A 290 -22.04 -21.32 13.63
CA ARG A 290 -22.54 -20.51 12.51
C ARG A 290 -21.76 -20.78 11.23
N GLN A 291 -20.42 -20.82 11.30
CA GLN A 291 -19.57 -21.09 10.14
C GLN A 291 -19.73 -22.51 9.60
N LEU A 292 -19.91 -23.51 10.46
CA LEU A 292 -20.24 -24.87 10.06
C LEU A 292 -21.58 -24.93 9.32
N MET A 293 -22.60 -24.21 9.80
CA MET A 293 -23.88 -24.12 9.10
C MET A 293 -23.78 -23.41 7.75
N MET A 294 -22.98 -22.34 7.63
CA MET A 294 -22.68 -21.72 6.34
C MET A 294 -22.04 -22.71 5.35
N THR A 295 -21.09 -23.50 5.83
CA THR A 295 -20.39 -24.52 5.04
C THR A 295 -21.33 -25.63 4.60
N ALA A 296 -22.12 -26.17 5.54
CA ALA A 296 -23.11 -27.21 5.25
C ALA A 296 -24.18 -26.72 4.26
N MET A 297 -24.64 -25.47 4.38
CA MET A 297 -25.54 -24.86 3.40
C MET A 297 -24.91 -24.82 2.01
N LEU A 298 -23.68 -24.31 1.87
CA LEU A 298 -22.95 -24.26 0.59
C LEU A 298 -22.80 -25.66 -0.04
N LEU A 299 -22.38 -26.66 0.73
CA LEU A 299 -22.26 -28.05 0.25
C LEU A 299 -23.60 -28.69 -0.10
N ASN A 300 -24.68 -28.30 0.57
CA ASN A 300 -26.01 -28.83 0.34
C ASN A 300 -26.70 -28.20 -0.87
N LEU A 301 -26.27 -27.01 -1.33
CA LEU A 301 -26.82 -26.37 -2.53
C LEU A 301 -26.53 -27.19 -3.78
N ASP A 302 -25.26 -27.50 -4.04
CA ASP A 302 -24.79 -28.19 -5.24
C ASP A 302 -23.65 -29.16 -4.91
N SER A 303 -23.68 -30.36 -5.49
CA SER A 303 -22.70 -31.41 -5.18
C SER A 303 -21.30 -31.13 -5.71
N THR A 304 -21.13 -30.22 -6.69
CA THR A 304 -19.82 -29.84 -7.24
C THR A 304 -19.08 -28.85 -6.32
N ILE A 305 -19.77 -28.16 -5.42
CA ILE A 305 -19.17 -27.26 -4.44
C ILE A 305 -18.33 -28.08 -3.47
N GLY A 306 -17.02 -27.81 -3.39
CA GLY A 306 -16.06 -28.56 -2.58
C GLY A 306 -15.13 -29.50 -3.36
N HIS A 307 -15.33 -29.65 -4.68
CA HIS A 307 -14.42 -30.38 -5.57
C HIS A 307 -13.56 -29.41 -6.40
N ARG A 308 -12.30 -29.76 -6.70
CA ARG A 308 -11.44 -28.94 -7.60
C ARG A 308 -11.38 -29.53 -9.02
N PRO A 309 -11.57 -28.71 -10.10
CA PRO A 309 -12.06 -27.32 -10.11
C PRO A 309 -13.61 -27.26 -10.07
N LEU A 310 -14.16 -26.17 -9.52
CA LEU A 310 -15.61 -25.89 -9.54
C LEU A 310 -16.06 -25.59 -10.99
N ILE A 311 -16.57 -26.60 -11.70
CA ILE A 311 -16.93 -26.52 -13.14
C ILE A 311 -18.19 -25.67 -13.42
N THR A 312 -18.99 -25.31 -12.40
CA THR A 312 -20.39 -24.86 -12.57
C THR A 312 -20.64 -23.35 -12.39
N ARG A 313 -19.66 -22.47 -12.64
CA ARG A 313 -19.83 -21.01 -12.46
C ARG A 313 -20.11 -20.28 -13.77
N ARG A 314 -21.15 -19.43 -13.77
CA ARG A 314 -21.39 -18.45 -14.84
C ARG A 314 -20.31 -17.38 -14.79
N ASP A 315 -19.65 -17.15 -15.91
CA ASP A 315 -18.64 -16.12 -16.03
C ASP A 315 -19.25 -14.71 -16.03
N VAL A 316 -18.79 -13.88 -15.11
CA VAL A 316 -19.24 -12.49 -14.96
C VAL A 316 -18.48 -11.57 -15.91
N TYR A 317 -17.20 -11.82 -16.14
CA TYR A 317 -16.30 -10.96 -16.92
C TYR A 317 -16.14 -11.45 -18.37
N SER A 318 -17.26 -11.81 -18.99
CA SER A 318 -17.29 -12.18 -20.41
C SER A 318 -17.60 -10.96 -21.29
N PRO A 319 -17.11 -10.92 -22.55
CA PRO A 319 -17.38 -9.81 -23.46
C PRO A 319 -18.86 -9.44 -23.63
N ALA A 320 -19.76 -10.41 -23.45
CA ALA A 320 -21.21 -10.18 -23.51
C ALA A 320 -21.74 -9.24 -22.41
N ASN A 321 -20.97 -8.99 -21.35
CA ASN A 321 -21.36 -8.16 -20.22
C ASN A 321 -20.71 -6.77 -20.21
N VAL A 322 -19.91 -6.41 -21.22
CA VAL A 322 -19.28 -5.09 -21.32
C VAL A 322 -20.36 -3.98 -21.34
N GLU A 323 -20.06 -2.84 -20.72
CA GLU A 323 -20.93 -1.66 -20.61
C GLU A 323 -22.25 -1.84 -19.83
N ARG A 324 -22.52 -3.02 -19.28
CA ARG A 324 -23.73 -3.28 -18.48
C ARG A 324 -23.56 -2.79 -17.05
N HIS A 325 -24.68 -2.46 -16.39
CA HIS A 325 -24.66 -2.12 -14.97
C HIS A 325 -24.44 -3.37 -14.09
N PRO A 326 -23.67 -3.28 -12.99
CA PRO A 326 -23.51 -4.37 -12.03
C PRO A 326 -24.82 -4.99 -11.54
N SER A 327 -25.86 -4.19 -11.32
CA SER A 327 -27.16 -4.69 -10.85
C SER A 327 -27.88 -5.57 -11.88
N GLU A 328 -27.73 -5.29 -13.18
CA GLU A 328 -28.30 -6.12 -14.24
C GLU A 328 -27.63 -7.49 -14.26
N ILE A 329 -26.31 -7.51 -14.08
CA ILE A 329 -25.54 -8.76 -14.06
C ILE A 329 -25.87 -9.57 -12.80
N LEU A 330 -26.05 -8.91 -11.65
CA LEU A 330 -26.51 -9.55 -10.43
C LEU A 330 -27.91 -10.16 -10.61
N GLN A 331 -28.82 -9.46 -11.28
CA GLN A 331 -30.16 -9.98 -11.61
C GLN A 331 -30.08 -11.19 -12.57
N ASP A 332 -29.26 -11.12 -13.61
CA ASP A 332 -29.01 -12.21 -14.55
C ASP A 332 -28.40 -13.44 -13.86
N TYR A 333 -27.46 -13.22 -12.95
CA TYR A 333 -26.86 -14.27 -12.14
C TYR A 333 -27.92 -14.92 -11.23
N THR A 334 -28.80 -14.11 -10.66
CA THR A 334 -29.92 -14.60 -9.83
C THR A 334 -30.94 -15.38 -10.64
N ALA A 335 -31.25 -14.94 -11.86
CA ALA A 335 -32.09 -15.67 -12.80
C ALA A 335 -31.44 -17.01 -13.21
N PHE A 336 -30.13 -17.03 -13.44
CA PHE A 336 -29.37 -18.25 -13.68
C PHE A 336 -29.48 -19.23 -12.50
N VAL A 337 -29.28 -18.75 -11.27
CA VAL A 337 -29.44 -19.56 -10.05
C VAL A 337 -30.87 -20.09 -9.91
N ARG A 338 -31.88 -19.26 -10.18
CA ARG A 338 -33.29 -19.68 -10.19
C ARG A 338 -33.55 -20.78 -11.22
N GLY A 339 -32.94 -20.69 -12.40
CA GLY A 339 -33.02 -21.70 -13.46
C GLY A 339 -32.42 -23.05 -13.07
N LYS A 340 -31.42 -23.07 -12.17
CA LYS A 340 -30.84 -24.30 -11.62
C LYS A 340 -31.77 -25.06 -10.68
N ARG A 341 -32.83 -24.41 -10.18
CA ARG A 341 -33.83 -25.00 -9.27
C ARG A 341 -33.22 -25.68 -8.03
N TRP A 342 -32.10 -25.18 -7.53
CA TRP A 342 -31.45 -25.72 -6.32
C TRP A 342 -32.30 -25.54 -5.05
N VAL A 343 -33.05 -24.44 -4.99
CA VAL A 343 -33.94 -24.01 -3.90
C VAL A 343 -35.16 -23.30 -4.49
N ASP A 344 -36.14 -22.96 -3.63
CA ASP A 344 -37.30 -22.14 -4.02
C ASP A 344 -36.85 -20.82 -4.68
N PRO A 345 -37.50 -20.38 -5.78
CA PRO A 345 -37.19 -19.12 -6.47
C PRO A 345 -37.07 -17.87 -5.58
N VAL A 346 -37.80 -17.81 -4.46
CA VAL A 346 -37.72 -16.69 -3.50
C VAL A 346 -36.35 -16.60 -2.81
N LEU A 347 -35.64 -17.72 -2.69
CA LEU A 347 -34.33 -17.83 -2.03
C LEU A 347 -33.16 -17.57 -2.98
N ALA A 348 -33.42 -17.39 -4.27
CA ALA A 348 -32.37 -17.18 -5.28
C ALA A 348 -31.41 -16.02 -4.94
N PRO A 349 -31.85 -14.86 -4.39
CA PRO A 349 -30.93 -13.78 -4.00
C PRO A 349 -29.93 -14.20 -2.92
N LEU A 350 -30.33 -15.05 -1.97
CA LEU A 350 -29.42 -15.55 -0.91
C LEU A 350 -28.35 -16.47 -1.51
N VAL A 351 -28.74 -17.34 -2.44
CA VAL A 351 -27.80 -18.23 -3.12
C VAL A 351 -26.84 -17.46 -4.01
N ALA A 352 -27.34 -16.48 -4.77
CA ALA A 352 -26.48 -15.59 -5.55
C ALA A 352 -25.47 -14.87 -4.64
N HIS A 353 -25.93 -14.32 -3.51
CA HIS A 353 -25.06 -13.68 -2.53
C HIS A 353 -23.97 -14.64 -2.01
N LEU A 354 -24.33 -15.85 -1.58
CA LEU A 354 -23.37 -16.86 -1.12
C LEU A 354 -22.30 -17.18 -2.17
N LEU A 355 -22.67 -17.35 -3.44
CA LEU A 355 -21.75 -17.70 -4.51
C LEU A 355 -20.83 -16.55 -4.95
N LEU A 356 -21.34 -15.31 -4.93
CA LEU A 356 -20.60 -14.11 -5.35
C LEU A 356 -19.71 -13.55 -4.23
N ALA A 357 -20.04 -13.81 -2.95
CA ALA A 357 -19.37 -13.26 -1.77
C ALA A 357 -17.84 -13.42 -1.74
N ARG A 358 -17.30 -14.43 -2.43
CA ARG A 358 -15.86 -14.60 -2.60
C ARG A 358 -15.37 -14.10 -3.95
N ASN A 359 -15.97 -14.55 -5.04
CA ASN A 359 -15.34 -14.43 -6.36
C ASN A 359 -15.57 -13.07 -7.02
N THR A 360 -16.63 -12.37 -6.61
CA THR A 360 -17.09 -11.12 -7.20
C THR A 360 -17.80 -10.27 -6.14
N PRO A 361 -17.14 -9.97 -5.00
CA PRO A 361 -17.74 -9.20 -3.92
C PRO A 361 -18.15 -7.79 -4.36
N GLU A 362 -17.52 -7.24 -5.40
CA GLU A 362 -17.88 -5.92 -5.95
C GLU A 362 -19.32 -5.85 -6.49
N LEU A 363 -19.92 -6.97 -6.88
CA LEU A 363 -21.32 -7.03 -7.31
C LEU A 363 -22.30 -6.97 -6.13
N LEU A 364 -21.82 -7.14 -4.90
CA LEU A 364 -22.62 -7.19 -3.69
C LEU A 364 -22.54 -5.90 -2.85
N VAL A 365 -21.79 -4.90 -3.34
CA VAL A 365 -21.68 -3.58 -2.72
C VAL A 365 -23.00 -2.83 -2.86
N ARG A 366 -23.36 -2.05 -1.83
CA ARG A 366 -24.61 -1.29 -1.78
C ARG A 366 -24.49 0.02 -2.56
N GLU A 367 -25.61 0.48 -3.13
CA GLU A 367 -25.73 1.82 -3.73
C GLU A 367 -24.74 2.12 -4.87
N ILE A 368 -24.48 1.15 -5.75
CA ILE A 368 -23.65 1.39 -6.95
C ILE A 368 -24.36 2.39 -7.88
N PRO A 369 -23.73 3.54 -8.22
CA PRO A 369 -24.35 4.56 -9.06
C PRO A 369 -24.60 4.08 -10.50
N PRO A 370 -25.67 4.55 -11.17
CA PRO A 370 -25.99 4.17 -12.55
C PRO A 370 -24.89 4.48 -13.58
N ALA A 371 -23.97 5.39 -13.28
CA ALA A 371 -22.86 5.73 -14.17
C ALA A 371 -21.76 4.65 -14.23
N ILE A 372 -21.74 3.72 -13.27
CA ILE A 372 -20.71 2.68 -13.19
C ILE A 372 -21.09 1.50 -14.08
N ARG A 373 -20.27 1.26 -15.11
CA ARG A 373 -20.46 0.18 -16.10
C ARG A 373 -19.26 -0.75 -16.13
N LEU A 374 -19.49 -2.04 -16.28
CA LEU A 374 -18.42 -3.03 -16.45
C LEU A 374 -17.58 -2.68 -17.68
N GLY A 375 -16.26 -2.86 -17.57
CA GLY A 375 -15.33 -2.58 -18.67
C GLY A 375 -14.91 -1.10 -18.77
N SER A 376 -15.35 -0.24 -17.85
CA SER A 376 -14.87 1.15 -17.73
C SER A 376 -13.70 1.29 -16.75
N ILE A 377 -12.91 2.36 -16.87
CA ILE A 377 -11.83 2.69 -15.91
C ILE A 377 -12.40 2.94 -14.49
N ALA A 378 -13.60 3.52 -14.40
CA ALA A 378 -14.28 3.73 -13.12
C ALA A 378 -14.61 2.39 -12.43
N TRP A 379 -15.02 1.37 -13.20
CA TRP A 379 -15.25 0.02 -12.68
C TRP A 379 -13.97 -0.64 -12.16
N ILE A 380 -12.85 -0.50 -12.86
CA ILE A 380 -11.55 -1.03 -12.40
C ILE A 380 -11.15 -0.42 -11.05
N ASN A 381 -11.21 0.90 -10.92
CA ASN A 381 -10.86 1.58 -9.67
C ASN A 381 -11.80 1.21 -8.53
N PHE A 382 -13.08 1.01 -8.82
CA PHE A 382 -14.03 0.47 -7.86
C PHE A 382 -13.68 -0.96 -7.42
N CYS A 383 -13.38 -1.87 -8.35
CA CYS A 383 -12.92 -3.22 -8.03
C CYS A 383 -11.63 -3.20 -7.20
N ARG A 384 -10.65 -2.35 -7.54
CA ARG A 384 -9.43 -2.15 -6.73
C ARG A 384 -9.79 -1.73 -5.30
N ALA A 385 -10.67 -0.76 -5.15
CA ALA A 385 -11.10 -0.30 -3.83
C ALA A 385 -11.78 -1.43 -3.03
N VAL A 386 -12.60 -2.26 -3.67
CA VAL A 386 -13.18 -3.46 -3.07
C VAL A 386 -12.09 -4.44 -2.61
N VAL A 387 -11.08 -4.72 -3.45
CA VAL A 387 -9.95 -5.59 -3.08
C VAL A 387 -9.21 -5.06 -1.85
N LEU A 388 -8.93 -3.75 -1.81
CA LEU A 388 -8.27 -3.11 -0.67
C LEU A 388 -9.11 -3.18 0.60
N VAL A 389 -10.43 -2.97 0.52
CA VAL A 389 -11.36 -3.11 1.66
C VAL A 389 -11.39 -4.55 2.18
N GLU A 390 -11.49 -5.52 1.28
CA GLU A 390 -11.48 -6.95 1.62
C GLU A 390 -10.16 -7.38 2.26
N ALA A 391 -9.04 -6.76 1.89
CA ALA A 391 -7.75 -7.01 2.52
C ALA A 391 -7.69 -6.48 3.97
N VAL A 392 -8.37 -5.37 4.29
CA VAL A 392 -8.42 -4.88 5.69
C VAL A 392 -9.32 -5.74 6.56
N LYS A 393 -10.45 -6.20 6.01
CA LYS A 393 -11.36 -7.14 6.67
C LYS A 393 -12.16 -7.88 5.61
N PRO A 394 -11.93 -9.20 5.44
CA PRO A 394 -12.69 -9.99 4.49
C PRO A 394 -14.18 -9.84 4.74
N GLY A 395 -14.96 -9.71 3.68
CA GLY A 395 -16.40 -9.50 3.65
C GLY A 395 -16.92 -8.12 4.00
N ALA A 396 -16.06 -7.17 4.38
CA ALA A 396 -16.49 -5.81 4.69
C ALA A 396 -17.14 -5.09 3.49
N SER A 397 -16.73 -5.38 2.26
CA SER A 397 -17.26 -4.68 1.07
C SER A 397 -18.77 -4.84 0.91
N ARG A 398 -19.33 -5.96 1.38
CA ARG A 398 -20.76 -6.30 1.30
C ARG A 398 -21.64 -5.51 2.28
N GLU A 399 -21.04 -4.93 3.31
CA GLU A 399 -21.73 -4.08 4.29
C GLU A 399 -21.57 -2.58 3.99
N LEU A 400 -20.68 -2.22 3.06
CA LEU A 400 -20.38 -0.83 2.71
C LEU A 400 -21.14 -0.37 1.46
N THR A 401 -21.36 0.94 1.39
CA THR A 401 -21.85 1.63 0.20
C THR A 401 -20.71 1.90 -0.79
N TYR A 402 -21.06 2.12 -2.06
CA TYR A 402 -20.11 2.55 -3.09
C TYR A 402 -19.30 3.78 -2.64
N ALA A 403 -19.95 4.77 -2.04
CA ALA A 403 -19.29 6.00 -1.59
C ALA A 403 -18.24 5.72 -0.50
N GLN A 404 -18.53 4.85 0.46
CA GLN A 404 -17.58 4.46 1.51
C GLN A 404 -16.40 3.66 0.95
N ILE A 405 -16.65 2.77 -0.01
CA ILE A 405 -15.59 1.99 -0.67
C ILE A 405 -14.66 2.90 -1.47
N ILE A 406 -15.21 3.81 -2.28
CA ILE A 406 -14.39 4.76 -3.05
C ILE A 406 -13.65 5.72 -2.13
N ALA A 407 -14.29 6.22 -1.06
CA ALA A 407 -13.63 7.08 -0.09
C ALA A 407 -12.37 6.42 0.51
N TYR A 408 -12.45 5.14 0.87
CA TYR A 408 -11.28 4.37 1.32
C TYR A 408 -10.28 4.11 0.17
N GLY A 409 -10.78 3.73 -1.01
CA GLY A 409 -9.98 3.47 -2.19
C GLY A 409 -9.21 4.69 -2.71
N GLU A 410 -9.66 5.91 -2.43
CA GLU A 410 -8.98 7.17 -2.77
C GLU A 410 -7.94 7.60 -1.71
N LEU A 411 -7.91 6.98 -0.52
CA LEU A 411 -6.86 7.25 0.46
C LEU A 411 -5.49 6.91 -0.11
N LYS A 412 -4.53 7.80 0.09
CA LYS A 412 -3.15 7.64 -0.35
C LYS A 412 -2.42 6.64 0.56
N PRO A 413 -1.58 5.75 0.00
CA PRO A 413 -0.71 4.90 0.80
C PRO A 413 0.26 5.75 1.61
N VAL A 414 0.61 5.26 2.80
CA VAL A 414 1.51 5.96 3.74
C VAL A 414 2.82 5.20 3.95
N SER A 415 3.15 4.26 3.07
CA SER A 415 4.42 3.52 3.09
C SER A 415 4.73 2.91 1.72
N ASP A 416 5.99 2.49 1.50
CA ASP A 416 6.38 1.71 0.32
C ASP A 416 5.59 0.40 0.19
N ALA A 417 5.40 -0.32 1.29
CA ALA A 417 4.68 -1.60 1.28
C ALA A 417 3.22 -1.41 0.87
N GLN A 418 2.55 -0.37 1.38
CA GLN A 418 1.17 -0.05 0.99
C GLN A 418 1.07 0.42 -0.47
N ARG A 419 2.07 1.16 -0.98
CA ARG A 419 2.15 1.51 -2.41
C ARG A 419 2.15 0.26 -3.27
N HIS A 420 3.05 -0.68 -3.01
CA HIS A 420 3.13 -1.94 -3.75
C HIS A 420 1.85 -2.78 -3.64
N MET A 421 1.24 -2.88 -2.45
CA MET A 421 -0.02 -3.60 -2.27
C MET A 421 -1.15 -3.03 -3.13
N ARG A 422 -1.23 -1.70 -3.28
CA ARG A 422 -2.25 -1.04 -4.10
C ARG A 422 -2.02 -1.27 -5.60
N ASP A 423 -0.76 -1.34 -6.02
CA ASP A 423 -0.38 -1.63 -7.40
C ASP A 423 -0.77 -3.07 -7.77
N LEU A 424 -0.50 -4.02 -6.86
CA LEU A 424 -0.91 -5.42 -7.02
C LEU A 424 -2.43 -5.58 -7.02
N ALA A 425 -3.16 -4.80 -6.22
CA ALA A 425 -4.62 -4.82 -6.19
C ALA A 425 -5.30 -4.35 -7.49
N LEU A 426 -4.54 -3.77 -8.44
CA LEU A 426 -5.04 -3.40 -9.77
C LEU A 426 -4.96 -4.53 -10.80
N ILE A 427 -4.12 -5.55 -10.57
CA ILE A 427 -3.80 -6.54 -11.61
C ILE A 427 -5.04 -7.33 -12.04
N ASP A 428 -5.79 -7.95 -11.13
CA ASP A 428 -6.98 -8.72 -11.53
C ASP A 428 -8.12 -7.86 -12.07
N PRO A 429 -8.41 -6.67 -11.50
CA PRO A 429 -9.34 -5.73 -12.14
C PRO A 429 -8.97 -5.38 -13.59
N ILE A 430 -7.68 -5.22 -13.90
CA ILE A 430 -7.18 -4.98 -15.27
C ILE A 430 -7.35 -6.22 -16.15
N VAL A 431 -7.05 -7.41 -15.62
CA VAL A 431 -7.25 -8.70 -16.32
C VAL A 431 -8.73 -8.94 -16.65
N ASP A 432 -9.63 -8.70 -15.68
CA ASP A 432 -11.07 -8.81 -15.86
C ASP A 432 -11.56 -7.78 -16.88
N TRP A 433 -11.03 -6.55 -16.84
CA TRP A 433 -11.30 -5.52 -17.84
C TRP A 433 -10.84 -5.92 -19.24
N ALA A 434 -9.64 -6.50 -19.37
CA ALA A 434 -9.12 -6.95 -20.66
C ALA A 434 -9.96 -8.12 -21.22
N SER A 435 -10.44 -9.01 -20.34
CA SER A 435 -11.36 -10.10 -20.71
C SER A 435 -12.73 -9.57 -21.15
N LEU A 436 -13.32 -8.62 -20.42
CA LEU A 436 -14.56 -7.93 -20.78
C LEU A 436 -14.46 -7.20 -22.12
N ASN A 437 -13.31 -6.59 -22.43
CA ASN A 437 -13.11 -5.87 -23.67
C ASN A 437 -12.57 -6.75 -24.80
N GLY A 438 -12.47 -8.08 -24.61
CA GLY A 438 -12.02 -9.02 -25.64
C GLY A 438 -10.58 -8.81 -26.11
N ILE A 439 -9.73 -8.20 -25.28
CA ILE A 439 -8.29 -8.00 -25.54
C ILE A 439 -7.53 -9.32 -25.37
N VAL A 440 -8.03 -10.14 -24.44
CA VAL A 440 -7.46 -11.44 -24.08
C VAL A 440 -8.59 -12.45 -23.85
N THR A 441 -8.30 -13.73 -24.11
CA THR A 441 -9.25 -14.83 -23.95
C THR A 441 -8.83 -15.78 -22.83
N LYS A 442 -9.80 -16.53 -22.27
CA LYS A 442 -9.51 -17.53 -21.23
C LYS A 442 -8.57 -18.64 -21.70
N ASP A 443 -8.70 -19.07 -22.95
CA ASP A 443 -7.82 -20.07 -23.53
C ASP A 443 -6.36 -19.58 -23.62
N GLU A 444 -6.13 -18.28 -23.79
CA GLU A 444 -4.78 -17.69 -23.74
C GLU A 444 -4.24 -17.62 -22.31
N LEU A 445 -5.09 -17.28 -21.34
CA LEU A 445 -4.73 -17.28 -19.91
C LEU A 445 -4.25 -18.66 -19.44
N GLU A 446 -4.90 -19.73 -19.90
CA GLU A 446 -4.51 -21.10 -19.55
C GLU A 446 -3.17 -21.53 -20.17
N ARG A 447 -2.79 -20.95 -21.31
CA ARG A 447 -1.52 -21.25 -22.02
C ARG A 447 -0.32 -20.47 -21.49
N SER A 448 -0.48 -19.17 -21.24
CA SER A 448 0.60 -18.30 -20.74
C SER A 448 0.05 -17.13 -19.93
N GLU A 449 0.09 -17.27 -18.61
CA GLU A 449 -0.46 -16.31 -17.65
C GLU A 449 0.34 -14.99 -17.59
N GLU A 450 1.67 -15.05 -17.75
CA GLU A 450 2.54 -13.87 -17.75
C GLU A 450 2.31 -12.99 -18.99
N ALA A 451 2.40 -13.58 -20.19
CA ALA A 451 2.20 -12.85 -21.45
C ALA A 451 0.79 -12.25 -21.54
N PHE A 452 -0.20 -13.00 -21.02
CA PHE A 452 -1.58 -12.54 -20.89
C PHE A 452 -1.69 -11.31 -19.98
N THR A 453 -1.10 -11.36 -18.79
CA THR A 453 -1.18 -10.27 -17.80
C THR A 453 -0.47 -9.02 -18.30
N ARG A 454 0.70 -9.19 -18.92
CA ARG A 454 1.47 -8.11 -19.55
C ARG A 454 0.66 -7.38 -20.61
N ARG A 455 0.04 -8.12 -21.55
CA ARG A 455 -0.79 -7.53 -22.61
C ARG A 455 -1.99 -6.77 -22.04
N ALA A 456 -2.62 -7.31 -21.00
CA ALA A 456 -3.75 -6.63 -20.33
C ALA A 456 -3.30 -5.30 -19.70
N ILE A 457 -2.16 -5.28 -19.01
CA ILE A 457 -1.57 -4.07 -18.42
C ILE A 457 -1.20 -3.04 -19.50
N GLU A 458 -0.45 -3.45 -20.53
CA GLU A 458 -0.03 -2.55 -21.61
C GLU A 458 -1.23 -1.90 -22.32
N ALA A 459 -2.25 -2.69 -22.64
CA ALA A 459 -3.46 -2.17 -23.28
C ALA A 459 -4.24 -1.20 -22.37
N PHE A 460 -4.28 -1.50 -21.06
CA PHE A 460 -4.92 -0.62 -20.09
C PHE A 460 -4.15 0.69 -19.88
N GLU A 461 -2.81 0.63 -19.78
CA GLU A 461 -1.95 1.82 -19.66
C GLU A 461 -2.12 2.73 -20.88
N GLN A 462 -2.06 2.18 -22.08
CA GLN A 462 -2.29 2.93 -23.32
C GLN A 462 -3.66 3.61 -23.33
N HIS A 463 -4.70 2.89 -22.90
CA HIS A 463 -6.05 3.44 -22.84
C HIS A 463 -6.18 4.55 -21.79
N SER A 464 -5.62 4.34 -20.60
CA SER A 464 -5.64 5.29 -19.49
C SER A 464 -4.87 6.57 -19.83
N GLU A 465 -3.73 6.44 -20.52
CA GLU A 465 -2.88 7.55 -20.92
C GLU A 465 -3.60 8.51 -21.89
N GLN A 466 -4.45 7.99 -22.79
CA GLN A 466 -5.25 8.81 -23.71
C GLN A 466 -6.21 9.75 -22.95
N PHE A 467 -6.81 9.31 -21.84
CA PHE A 467 -7.68 10.16 -21.02
C PHE A 467 -6.93 11.17 -20.17
N ASP A 468 -5.79 10.79 -19.59
CA ASP A 468 -4.99 11.76 -18.85
C ASP A 468 -4.32 12.77 -19.79
N GLN A 469 -3.97 12.38 -21.01
CA GLN A 469 -3.50 13.30 -22.03
C GLN A 469 -4.57 14.33 -22.41
N ILE A 470 -5.84 13.91 -22.61
CA ILE A 470 -6.96 14.86 -22.77
C ILE A 470 -6.99 15.84 -21.60
N ALA A 471 -6.98 15.32 -20.37
CA ALA A 471 -7.10 16.17 -19.18
C ALA A 471 -5.91 17.12 -19.01
N ARG A 472 -4.67 16.69 -19.29
CA ARG A 472 -3.47 17.53 -19.21
C ARG A 472 -3.40 18.55 -20.34
N ALA A 473 -3.59 18.14 -21.60
CA ALA A 473 -3.50 19.05 -22.74
C ALA A 473 -4.48 20.22 -22.63
N PHE A 474 -5.68 19.93 -22.11
CA PHE A 474 -6.69 20.94 -21.79
C PHE A 474 -6.60 21.45 -20.34
N SER A 475 -5.48 21.33 -19.62
CA SER A 475 -5.30 22.01 -18.33
C SER A 475 -3.94 22.68 -18.16
N THR A 476 -2.98 22.35 -19.01
CA THR A 476 -1.67 22.98 -19.07
C THR A 476 -1.78 24.39 -19.65
N SER A 477 -1.41 25.41 -18.86
CA SER A 477 -1.28 26.78 -19.34
C SER A 477 -0.31 26.89 -20.51
N LEU A 478 -0.59 27.82 -21.43
CA LEU A 478 0.31 28.10 -22.54
C LEU A 478 1.69 28.58 -22.06
N PRO A 479 2.77 28.28 -22.79
CA PRO A 479 4.10 28.82 -22.51
C PRO A 479 4.08 30.35 -22.40
N ASN A 480 4.76 30.88 -21.40
CA ASN A 480 4.83 32.31 -21.12
C ASN A 480 6.27 32.81 -21.27
N ARG A 481 6.50 33.73 -22.21
CA ARG A 481 7.83 34.28 -22.53
C ARG A 481 8.53 34.88 -21.33
N ALA A 482 7.80 35.58 -20.46
CA ALA A 482 8.33 36.18 -19.25
C ALA A 482 8.70 35.14 -18.18
N ALA A 483 7.91 34.07 -18.05
CA ALA A 483 8.22 32.97 -17.14
C ALA A 483 9.49 32.21 -17.58
N ILE A 484 9.62 31.93 -18.88
CA ILE A 484 10.85 31.36 -19.48
C ILE A 484 12.04 32.26 -19.20
N ALA A 485 11.87 33.57 -19.44
CA ALA A 485 12.94 34.53 -19.20
C ALA A 485 13.37 34.56 -17.72
N ARG A 486 12.42 34.59 -16.78
CA ARG A 486 12.71 34.53 -15.33
C ARG A 486 13.47 33.27 -14.94
N ALA A 487 13.03 32.10 -15.40
CA ALA A 487 13.69 30.83 -15.08
C ALA A 487 15.15 30.80 -15.55
N GLN A 488 15.40 31.24 -16.79
CA GLN A 488 16.76 31.33 -17.34
C GLN A 488 17.61 32.38 -16.59
N LEU A 489 17.02 33.53 -16.24
CA LEU A 489 17.71 34.59 -15.49
C LEU A 489 18.04 34.18 -14.05
N GLN A 490 17.20 33.40 -13.37
CA GLN A 490 17.47 32.87 -12.02
C GLN A 490 18.70 31.96 -12.00
N ILE A 491 18.90 31.18 -13.08
CA ILE A 491 20.08 30.33 -13.25
C ILE A 491 21.32 31.17 -13.58
N ALA A 492 21.17 32.19 -14.44
CA ALA A 492 22.29 33.04 -14.87
C ALA A 492 22.71 34.10 -13.84
N ALA A 493 21.80 34.50 -12.95
CA ALA A 493 21.99 35.49 -11.89
C ALA A 493 21.42 34.99 -10.54
N PRO A 494 22.04 33.95 -9.93
CA PRO A 494 21.54 33.37 -8.68
C PRO A 494 21.57 34.40 -7.54
N GLY A 495 20.49 34.45 -6.75
CA GLY A 495 20.32 35.38 -5.63
C GLY A 495 19.98 36.83 -6.02
N CYS A 496 19.70 37.12 -7.29
CA CYS A 496 19.19 38.42 -7.73
C CYS A 496 17.67 38.49 -7.51
N ASP A 497 17.22 39.36 -6.61
CA ASP A 497 15.81 39.60 -6.24
C ASP A 497 15.11 40.66 -7.11
N THR A 498 15.86 41.29 -8.02
CA THR A 498 15.45 42.47 -8.79
C THR A 498 15.35 42.19 -10.30
N LEU A 499 15.01 40.95 -10.67
CA LEU A 499 14.90 40.51 -12.08
C LEU A 499 13.83 41.27 -12.86
N ASP A 500 12.68 41.50 -12.22
CA ASP A 500 11.52 42.21 -12.78
C ASP A 500 11.58 43.73 -12.56
N GLU A 501 12.55 44.23 -11.79
CA GLU A 501 12.67 45.65 -11.52
C GLU A 501 13.16 46.40 -12.76
N LYS A 502 12.46 47.49 -13.13
CA LYS A 502 12.91 48.40 -14.19
C LYS A 502 14.08 49.25 -13.69
N ALA A 503 15.29 48.71 -13.80
CA ALA A 503 16.52 49.33 -13.31
C ALA A 503 17.67 49.38 -14.34
N LEU A 504 17.47 48.87 -15.55
CA LEU A 504 18.51 48.83 -16.59
C LEU A 504 18.27 49.86 -17.68
N SER A 505 19.33 50.55 -18.10
CA SER A 505 19.30 51.49 -19.22
C SER A 505 20.44 51.26 -20.20
N LYS A 506 20.14 51.48 -21.48
CA LYS A 506 21.14 51.51 -22.56
C LYS A 506 22.03 52.74 -22.43
N LYS A 507 23.28 52.66 -22.89
CA LYS A 507 24.27 53.73 -22.73
C LYS A 507 23.79 54.99 -23.45
N GLY A 508 23.52 56.07 -22.70
CA GLY A 508 22.98 57.33 -23.23
C GLY A 508 21.47 57.33 -23.53
N GLY A 509 20.75 56.25 -23.19
CA GLY A 509 19.30 56.13 -23.35
C GLY A 509 18.52 56.59 -22.10
N GLN A 510 17.28 57.02 -22.30
CA GLN A 510 16.37 57.45 -21.22
C GLN A 510 15.34 56.37 -20.83
N GLN A 511 15.26 55.27 -21.59
CA GLN A 511 14.34 54.16 -21.32
C GLN A 511 14.93 53.22 -20.27
N VAL A 512 14.10 52.83 -19.30
CA VAL A 512 14.47 51.90 -18.23
C VAL A 512 13.65 50.62 -18.36
N MET A 513 14.34 49.48 -18.36
CA MET A 513 13.77 48.15 -18.60
C MET A 513 14.17 47.18 -17.48
N SER A 514 13.42 46.08 -17.35
CA SER A 514 13.76 44.97 -16.46
C SER A 514 14.68 43.96 -17.16
N MET A 515 15.34 43.09 -16.38
CA MET A 515 16.14 42.00 -16.96
C MET A 515 15.24 41.04 -17.75
N VAL A 516 14.04 40.81 -17.25
CA VAL A 516 13.02 39.95 -17.88
C VAL A 516 12.60 40.50 -19.24
N ASP A 517 12.27 41.79 -19.35
CA ASP A 517 11.88 42.41 -20.64
C ASP A 517 13.02 42.41 -21.66
N LEU A 518 14.24 42.69 -21.20
CA LEU A 518 15.42 42.69 -22.05
C LEU A 518 15.79 41.30 -22.54
N HIS A 519 15.57 40.28 -21.72
CA HIS A 519 15.85 38.91 -22.12
C HIS A 519 14.80 38.39 -23.10
N GLN A 520 13.52 38.69 -22.87
CA GLN A 520 12.43 38.39 -23.81
C GLN A 520 12.66 38.99 -25.21
N SER A 521 13.23 40.20 -25.29
CA SER A 521 13.52 40.90 -26.55
C SER A 521 14.90 40.58 -27.14
N GLY A 522 15.67 39.66 -26.53
CA GLY A 522 17.02 39.29 -26.97
C GLY A 522 18.10 40.34 -26.74
N GLU A 523 17.78 41.43 -26.05
CA GLU A 523 18.68 42.56 -25.80
C GLU A 523 19.59 42.33 -24.58
N MET A 524 19.23 41.42 -23.67
CA MET A 524 19.99 41.13 -22.45
C MET A 524 21.39 40.58 -22.75
N VAL A 525 21.51 39.70 -23.74
CA VAL A 525 22.78 39.05 -24.12
C VAL A 525 23.76 40.00 -24.82
N THR A 526 23.27 41.14 -25.32
CA THR A 526 24.09 42.13 -26.06
C THR A 526 25.13 42.83 -25.18
N GLY A 527 24.93 42.85 -23.85
CA GLY A 527 25.82 43.55 -22.92
C GLY A 527 25.64 45.08 -22.89
N GLN A 528 24.65 45.64 -23.59
CA GLN A 528 24.50 47.09 -23.77
C GLN A 528 23.68 47.76 -22.66
N TRP A 529 22.93 46.98 -21.88
CA TRP A 529 21.98 47.40 -20.86
C TRP A 529 22.51 47.13 -19.46
N ASP A 530 22.69 48.17 -18.65
CA ASP A 530 23.30 48.04 -17.32
C ASP A 530 22.60 48.91 -16.29
N ARG A 531 22.87 48.67 -15.01
CA ARG A 531 22.43 49.53 -13.93
C ARG A 531 23.24 50.83 -13.96
N ARG A 532 22.56 51.96 -14.11
CA ARG A 532 23.16 53.30 -14.25
C ARG A 532 22.27 54.37 -13.64
N THR A 533 22.82 55.55 -13.41
CA THR A 533 22.02 56.73 -13.08
C THR A 533 21.28 57.24 -14.31
N VAL A 534 19.96 57.31 -14.25
CA VAL A 534 19.09 57.77 -15.36
C VAL A 534 18.33 59.02 -14.94
N ARG A 535 18.32 60.05 -15.80
CA ARG A 535 17.46 61.23 -15.66
C ARG A 535 16.32 61.12 -16.67
N LEU A 536 15.11 60.87 -16.16
CA LEU A 536 13.90 60.81 -16.98
C LEU A 536 13.45 62.22 -17.34
N ILE A 537 12.93 62.40 -18.56
CA ILE A 537 12.28 63.64 -18.99
C ILE A 537 10.77 63.38 -19.02
N VAL A 538 10.00 64.09 -18.20
CA VAL A 538 8.53 63.98 -18.16
C VAL A 538 7.95 65.34 -18.48
N ASN A 539 7.06 65.42 -19.48
CA ASN A 539 6.46 66.67 -19.98
C ASN A 539 7.48 67.77 -20.34
N GLY A 540 8.64 67.38 -20.89
CA GLY A 540 9.69 68.32 -21.29
C GLY A 540 10.57 68.84 -20.15
N LEU A 541 10.36 68.40 -18.91
CA LEU A 541 11.18 68.79 -17.75
C LEU A 541 12.07 67.62 -17.28
N PRO A 542 13.37 67.85 -17.04
CA PRO A 542 14.27 66.83 -16.51
C PRO A 542 13.98 66.56 -15.02
N GLN A 543 13.73 65.31 -14.69
CA GLN A 543 13.56 64.84 -13.31
C GLN A 543 14.91 64.64 -12.60
N SER A 544 14.85 64.55 -11.27
CA SER A 544 16.00 64.15 -10.45
C SER A 544 16.52 62.79 -10.89
N GLY A 545 17.85 62.65 -11.00
CA GLY A 545 18.47 61.39 -11.44
C GLY A 545 18.27 60.29 -10.41
N ILE A 546 17.77 59.14 -10.85
CA ILE A 546 17.64 57.95 -10.00
C ILE A 546 18.87 57.09 -10.25
N ASP A 547 19.64 56.81 -9.18
CA ASP A 547 20.81 55.95 -9.27
C ASP A 547 20.45 54.49 -9.03
N TYR A 548 20.40 53.72 -10.12
CA TYR A 548 20.14 52.29 -10.07
C TYR A 548 21.41 51.45 -9.81
N ASN A 549 22.60 52.06 -9.72
CA ASN A 549 23.86 51.37 -9.41
C ASN A 549 24.66 52.00 -8.26
N PRO A 550 24.14 51.96 -7.02
CA PRO A 550 24.84 52.50 -5.86
C PRO A 550 26.18 51.79 -5.57
N SER A 551 26.38 50.58 -6.11
CA SER A 551 27.60 49.77 -5.90
C SER A 551 28.73 50.07 -6.88
N GLY A 552 28.47 50.80 -7.98
CA GLY A 552 29.44 51.09 -9.04
C GLY A 552 29.89 49.88 -9.89
N ILE A 553 29.40 48.67 -9.61
CA ILE A 553 29.78 47.44 -10.32
C ILE A 553 28.77 47.15 -11.43
N SER A 554 29.25 46.81 -12.63
CA SER A 554 28.39 46.41 -13.76
C SER A 554 27.64 45.11 -13.43
N LEU A 555 26.39 45.03 -13.86
CA LEU A 555 25.57 43.82 -13.74
C LEU A 555 26.24 42.61 -14.39
N TYR A 556 26.91 42.79 -15.53
CA TYR A 556 27.58 41.70 -16.26
C TYR A 556 28.90 41.29 -15.61
N THR A 557 29.52 42.16 -14.79
CA THR A 557 30.68 41.76 -13.98
C THR A 557 30.25 40.89 -12.81
N ARG A 558 29.11 41.20 -12.20
CA ARG A 558 28.54 40.41 -11.10
C ARG A 558 27.95 39.07 -11.58
N TYR A 559 27.32 39.07 -12.76
CA TYR A 559 26.68 37.88 -13.34
C TYR A 559 27.14 37.66 -14.80
N PRO A 560 28.33 37.09 -15.02
CA PRO A 560 28.90 36.93 -16.36
C PRO A 560 28.09 36.00 -17.28
N LYS A 561 27.33 35.06 -16.70
CA LYS A 561 26.48 34.10 -17.45
C LYS A 561 25.31 34.78 -18.19
N LEU A 562 24.97 36.03 -17.88
CA LEU A 562 23.92 36.79 -18.59
C LEU A 562 24.21 36.98 -20.09
N ARG A 563 25.48 36.87 -20.51
CA ARG A 563 25.87 36.93 -21.94
C ARG A 563 25.68 35.61 -22.70
N ALA A 564 25.43 34.51 -21.98
CA ALA A 564 25.29 33.17 -22.52
C ALA A 564 23.85 32.64 -22.38
N LEU A 565 22.87 33.53 -22.18
CA LEU A 565 21.47 33.13 -22.11
C LEU A 565 20.98 32.64 -23.48
N GLU A 566 20.20 31.56 -23.47
CA GLU A 566 19.52 31.03 -24.65
C GLU A 566 18.34 31.92 -25.06
N SER A 567 17.92 31.86 -26.33
CA SER A 567 16.80 32.67 -26.83
C SER A 567 15.46 32.25 -26.19
N CYS A 568 14.74 33.22 -25.62
CA CYS A 568 13.38 32.99 -25.13
C CYS A 568 12.41 32.58 -26.25
N ASP A 569 12.54 33.16 -27.44
CA ASP A 569 11.68 32.83 -28.58
C ASP A 569 11.91 31.38 -29.03
N ALA A 570 13.17 30.90 -29.06
CA ALA A 570 13.48 29.53 -29.45
C ALA A 570 12.97 28.50 -28.43
N GLU A 571 13.12 28.78 -27.13
CA GLU A 571 12.59 27.90 -26.08
C GLU A 571 11.06 27.94 -26.03
N MET A 572 10.45 29.09 -26.29
CA MET A 572 9.00 29.19 -26.40
C MET A 572 8.48 28.39 -27.60
N ASP A 573 9.09 28.51 -28.78
CA ASP A 573 8.73 27.72 -29.96
C ASP A 573 8.85 26.22 -29.71
N ARG A 574 9.88 25.79 -28.96
CA ARG A 574 10.05 24.40 -28.54
C ARG A 574 8.89 23.94 -27.64
N GLN A 575 8.55 24.71 -26.59
CA GLN A 575 7.45 24.39 -25.68
C GLN A 575 6.09 24.41 -26.40
N LEU A 576 5.86 25.37 -27.29
CA LEU A 576 4.65 25.46 -28.12
C LEU A 576 4.53 24.30 -29.11
N GLY A 577 5.63 23.85 -29.69
CA GLY A 577 5.66 22.69 -30.57
C GLY A 577 5.19 21.41 -29.86
N VAL A 578 5.63 21.21 -28.62
CA VAL A 578 5.14 20.11 -27.76
C VAL A 578 3.66 20.28 -27.44
N HIS A 579 3.26 21.46 -26.95
CA HIS A 579 1.88 21.75 -26.55
C HIS A 579 0.89 21.61 -27.72
N PHE A 580 1.25 22.04 -28.93
CA PHE A 580 0.45 21.87 -30.14
C PHE A 580 0.17 20.39 -30.44
N ASN A 581 1.20 19.56 -30.37
CA ASN A 581 1.06 18.12 -30.62
C ASN A 581 0.18 17.46 -29.54
N GLU A 582 0.32 17.89 -28.27
CA GLU A 582 -0.53 17.43 -27.18
C GLU A 582 -2.00 17.82 -27.38
N LEU A 583 -2.28 19.07 -27.79
CA LEU A 583 -3.62 19.56 -28.10
C LEU A 583 -4.24 18.84 -29.30
N ALA A 584 -3.49 18.62 -30.37
CA ALA A 584 -3.96 17.88 -31.56
C ALA A 584 -4.32 16.43 -31.20
N SER A 585 -3.46 15.77 -30.42
CA SER A 585 -3.70 14.40 -29.94
C SER A 585 -4.88 14.31 -28.96
N ALA A 586 -5.03 15.30 -28.08
CA ALA A 586 -6.18 15.41 -27.17
C ALA A 586 -7.49 15.66 -27.92
N MET A 587 -7.49 16.52 -28.95
CA MET A 587 -8.63 16.72 -29.84
C MET A 587 -9.02 15.42 -30.54
N GLY A 588 -8.04 14.69 -31.09
CA GLY A 588 -8.28 13.39 -31.72
C GLY A 588 -8.94 12.41 -30.75
N SER A 589 -8.42 12.30 -29.54
CA SER A 589 -8.98 11.44 -28.49
C SER A 589 -10.37 11.89 -28.03
N ALA A 590 -10.65 13.19 -27.97
CA ALA A 590 -11.97 13.75 -27.68
C ALA A 590 -13.00 13.41 -28.79
N VAL A 591 -12.61 13.47 -30.05
CA VAL A 591 -13.46 13.06 -31.19
C VAL A 591 -13.73 11.55 -31.14
N LYS A 592 -12.70 10.73 -30.91
CA LYS A 592 -12.85 9.27 -30.76
C LYS A 592 -13.83 8.93 -29.62
N LEU A 593 -13.71 9.62 -28.49
CA LEU A 593 -14.60 9.47 -27.35
C LEU A 593 -16.06 9.78 -27.72
N ALA A 594 -16.30 10.89 -28.42
CA ALA A 594 -17.64 11.30 -28.80
C ALA A 594 -18.28 10.31 -29.80
N LEU A 595 -17.50 9.83 -30.77
CA LEU A 595 -17.94 8.83 -31.74
C LEU A 595 -18.23 7.47 -31.11
N ALA A 596 -17.38 7.02 -30.18
CA ALA A 596 -17.56 5.74 -29.49
C ALA A 596 -18.81 5.68 -28.60
N GLN A 597 -19.35 6.83 -28.19
CA GLN A 597 -20.60 6.95 -27.43
C GLN A 597 -21.86 7.01 -28.31
N MET A 598 -21.72 7.04 -29.63
CA MET A 598 -22.84 7.12 -30.56
C MET A 598 -23.69 5.84 -30.54
N PRO A 599 -25.03 5.93 -30.70
CA PRO A 599 -25.88 4.75 -30.90
C PRO A 599 -25.37 3.88 -32.06
N GLU A 600 -25.38 2.56 -31.87
CA GLU A 600 -24.70 1.63 -32.79
C GLU A 600 -25.19 1.71 -34.24
N GLY A 601 -26.49 1.90 -34.46
CA GLY A 601 -27.05 2.04 -35.80
C GLY A 601 -26.57 3.31 -36.52
N ASP A 602 -26.44 4.42 -35.79
CA ASP A 602 -25.95 5.68 -36.35
C ASP A 602 -24.42 5.62 -36.57
N LEU A 603 -23.69 4.99 -35.65
CA LEU A 603 -22.24 4.79 -35.79
C LEU A 603 -21.91 3.94 -37.01
N LEU A 604 -22.66 2.85 -37.23
CA LEU A 604 -22.52 2.00 -38.41
C LEU A 604 -22.70 2.78 -39.72
N ALA A 605 -23.61 3.76 -39.74
CA ALA A 605 -23.82 4.62 -40.90
C ALA A 605 -22.57 5.48 -41.18
N PHE A 606 -21.99 6.14 -40.17
CA PHE A 606 -20.77 6.92 -40.35
C PHE A 606 -19.54 6.07 -40.68
N MET A 607 -19.46 4.84 -40.17
CA MET A 607 -18.36 3.93 -40.49
C MET A 607 -18.39 3.44 -41.95
N ASN A 608 -19.56 3.36 -42.58
CA ASN A 608 -19.75 2.69 -43.88
C ASN A 608 -20.22 3.61 -45.03
N SER A 609 -20.27 4.92 -44.84
CA SER A 609 -20.73 5.86 -45.87
C SER A 609 -19.77 7.03 -46.07
N ASP A 610 -19.99 7.79 -47.15
CA ASP A 610 -19.34 9.09 -47.32
C ASP A 610 -19.82 10.03 -46.21
N ILE A 611 -18.89 10.58 -45.45
CA ILE A 611 -19.18 11.51 -44.37
C ILE A 611 -18.98 12.92 -44.88
N HIS A 612 -20.05 13.69 -44.95
CA HIS A 612 -20.04 15.08 -45.32
C HIS A 612 -19.91 15.97 -44.08
N PHE A 613 -18.97 16.90 -44.11
CA PHE A 613 -18.73 17.86 -43.04
C PHE A 613 -19.23 19.24 -43.45
N LEU A 614 -19.96 19.91 -42.56
CA LEU A 614 -20.38 21.29 -42.73
C LEU A 614 -19.92 22.13 -41.54
N THR A 615 -19.63 23.38 -41.83
CA THR A 615 -19.13 24.36 -40.86
C THR A 615 -20.16 25.45 -40.65
N VAL A 616 -20.27 25.96 -39.43
CA VAL A 616 -21.24 26.97 -39.04
C VAL A 616 -20.50 28.26 -38.69
N ARG A 617 -20.99 29.40 -39.18
CA ARG A 617 -20.37 30.72 -38.97
C ARG A 617 -21.40 31.83 -38.82
N GLU A 618 -20.98 32.92 -38.21
CA GLU A 618 -21.69 34.20 -38.26
C GLU A 618 -21.31 34.98 -39.54
N ALA A 619 -22.01 36.07 -39.85
CA ALA A 619 -21.70 36.91 -41.01
C ALA A 619 -20.36 37.65 -40.80
N SER A 620 -19.54 37.76 -41.85
CA SER A 620 -18.20 38.38 -41.78
C SER A 620 -17.93 39.36 -42.91
N THR A 621 -18.87 40.28 -43.10
CA THR A 621 -18.79 41.34 -44.11
C THR A 621 -17.86 42.46 -43.65
N TYR A 622 -17.03 42.96 -44.57
CA TYR A 622 -16.30 44.21 -44.42
C TYR A 622 -16.57 45.12 -45.61
N VAL A 623 -16.45 46.43 -45.40
CA VAL A 623 -16.76 47.43 -46.42
C VAL A 623 -15.47 47.82 -47.15
N SER A 624 -15.38 47.48 -48.43
CA SER A 624 -14.30 47.95 -49.32
C SER A 624 -14.76 49.22 -50.04
N THR A 625 -14.03 50.32 -49.86
CA THR A 625 -14.33 51.59 -50.55
C THR A 625 -13.74 51.60 -51.96
N ARG A 626 -14.60 51.72 -52.96
CA ARG A 626 -14.16 51.89 -54.36
C ARG A 626 -14.45 53.32 -54.82
N ARG A 627 -13.40 54.03 -55.27
CA ARG A 627 -13.55 55.35 -55.91
C ARG A 627 -14.20 55.21 -57.27
N LEU A 628 -15.35 55.83 -57.45
CA LEU A 628 -16.04 55.90 -58.73
C LEU A 628 -15.85 57.29 -59.34
N GLY A 629 -14.70 57.53 -59.98
CA GLY A 629 -14.49 58.68 -60.89
C GLY A 629 -14.96 60.06 -60.40
N GLY A 630 -14.84 60.38 -59.11
CA GLY A 630 -15.32 61.60 -58.46
C GLY A 630 -15.17 61.55 -56.93
N PRO A 631 -15.59 62.59 -56.18
CA PRO A 631 -15.32 62.73 -54.74
C PRO A 631 -16.21 61.86 -53.82
N LEU A 632 -16.92 60.88 -54.37
CA LEU A 632 -17.83 60.00 -53.64
C LEU A 632 -17.26 58.58 -53.59
N ASP A 633 -16.99 58.09 -52.37
CA ASP A 633 -16.63 56.70 -52.11
C ASP A 633 -17.91 55.86 -51.95
N ILE A 634 -18.00 54.74 -52.68
CA ILE A 634 -19.04 53.74 -52.47
C ILE A 634 -18.42 52.60 -51.66
N GLY A 635 -18.98 52.35 -50.48
CA GLY A 635 -18.69 51.15 -49.70
C GLY A 635 -19.38 49.94 -50.32
N VAL A 636 -18.59 48.96 -50.75
CA VAL A 636 -19.10 47.66 -51.20
C VAL A 636 -18.80 46.66 -50.10
N GLU A 637 -19.86 46.11 -49.49
CA GLU A 637 -19.71 44.99 -48.56
C GLU A 637 -19.23 43.74 -49.31
N GLN A 638 -18.15 43.14 -48.81
CA GLN A 638 -17.53 41.94 -49.39
C GLN A 638 -17.14 40.98 -48.26
N GLU A 639 -17.01 39.70 -48.59
CA GLU A 639 -16.36 38.70 -47.73
C GLU A 639 -15.07 38.22 -48.43
N THR A 640 -14.07 37.73 -47.69
CA THR A 640 -12.92 37.01 -48.27
C THR A 640 -12.90 35.58 -47.73
N LEU A 641 -12.09 34.69 -48.31
CA LEU A 641 -11.87 33.37 -47.68
C LEU A 641 -11.31 33.53 -46.26
N GLN A 642 -10.36 34.45 -46.07
CA GLN A 642 -9.81 34.79 -44.76
C GLN A 642 -10.88 35.28 -43.76
N SER A 643 -11.76 36.22 -44.15
CA SER A 643 -12.82 36.71 -43.26
C SER A 643 -13.87 35.64 -42.96
N ARG A 644 -14.13 34.73 -43.89
CA ARG A 644 -15.02 33.57 -43.68
C ARG A 644 -14.41 32.55 -42.74
N ASP A 645 -13.14 32.20 -42.92
CA ASP A 645 -12.42 31.27 -42.06
C ASP A 645 -12.36 31.82 -40.62
N ALA A 646 -12.05 33.11 -40.45
CA ALA A 646 -12.01 33.78 -39.15
C ALA A 646 -13.37 33.75 -38.40
N ALA A 647 -14.49 33.92 -39.09
CA ALA A 647 -15.82 33.86 -38.50
C ALA A 647 -16.39 32.43 -38.37
N THR A 648 -15.71 31.44 -38.94
CA THR A 648 -16.15 30.05 -38.85
C THR A 648 -15.93 29.52 -37.44
N GLY A 649 -16.99 28.94 -36.86
CA GLY A 649 -16.93 28.32 -35.54
C GLY A 649 -15.83 27.26 -35.45
N ARG A 650 -14.98 27.39 -34.45
CA ARG A 650 -13.81 26.52 -34.21
C ARG A 650 -14.11 25.35 -33.28
N PHE A 651 -15.23 25.39 -32.55
CA PHE A 651 -15.54 24.42 -31.50
C PHE A 651 -16.53 23.34 -31.92
N GLY A 652 -17.10 23.45 -33.12
CA GLY A 652 -18.08 22.48 -33.60
C GLY A 652 -18.06 22.29 -35.12
N VAL A 653 -18.50 21.11 -35.54
CA VAL A 653 -18.68 20.72 -36.94
C VAL A 653 -19.97 19.91 -37.06
N VAL A 654 -20.65 20.02 -38.20
CA VAL A 654 -21.81 19.19 -38.52
C VAL A 654 -21.34 18.02 -39.36
N MET A 655 -21.67 16.81 -38.94
CA MET A 655 -21.41 15.56 -39.65
C MET A 655 -22.72 15.03 -40.25
N TYR A 656 -22.70 14.72 -41.53
CA TYR A 656 -23.86 14.19 -42.26
C TYR A 656 -23.46 12.94 -43.04
N ALA A 657 -24.23 11.87 -42.87
CA ALA A 657 -24.06 10.62 -43.60
C ALA A 657 -25.41 10.14 -44.15
N SER A 658 -25.41 9.48 -45.30
CA SER A 658 -26.60 8.82 -45.85
C SER A 658 -26.30 7.34 -46.03
N TYR A 659 -27.00 6.48 -45.28
CA TYR A 659 -26.80 5.04 -45.30
C TYR A 659 -28.16 4.33 -45.40
N GLN A 660 -28.31 3.41 -46.35
CA GLN A 660 -29.56 2.65 -46.61
C GLN A 660 -30.82 3.56 -46.70
N ASN A 661 -30.73 4.69 -47.41
CA ASN A 661 -31.78 5.72 -47.52
C ASN A 661 -32.17 6.44 -46.21
N MET A 662 -31.42 6.27 -45.12
CA MET A 662 -31.57 7.08 -43.91
C MET A 662 -30.48 8.15 -43.84
N ASP A 663 -30.90 9.40 -43.65
CA ASP A 663 -30.01 10.54 -43.45
C ASP A 663 -29.72 10.71 -41.95
N VAL A 664 -28.46 10.63 -41.56
CA VAL A 664 -28.00 10.74 -40.17
C VAL A 664 -27.16 12.02 -40.05
N CYS A 665 -27.60 12.93 -39.18
CA CYS A 665 -26.93 14.22 -38.97
C CYS A 665 -26.61 14.42 -37.49
N TYR A 666 -25.36 14.77 -37.21
CA TYR A 666 -24.88 15.06 -35.87
C TYR A 666 -24.11 16.38 -35.82
N GLU A 667 -24.30 17.10 -34.73
CA GLU A 667 -23.45 18.23 -34.33
C GLU A 667 -22.37 17.67 -33.41
N LEU A 668 -21.10 17.77 -33.81
CA LEU A 668 -19.92 17.34 -33.04
C LEU A 668 -19.23 18.58 -32.47
N PHE A 669 -19.10 18.66 -31.15
CA PHE A 669 -18.42 19.73 -30.44
C PHE A 669 -17.10 19.21 -29.86
N THR A 670 -16.01 19.45 -30.58
CA THR A 670 -14.72 18.80 -30.37
C THR A 670 -14.06 19.19 -29.05
N SER A 671 -14.25 20.43 -28.57
CA SER A 671 -13.68 20.90 -27.28
C SER A 671 -14.34 20.28 -26.06
N ARG A 672 -15.56 19.75 -26.20
CA ARG A 672 -16.35 19.16 -25.11
C ARG A 672 -16.50 17.64 -25.23
N ALA A 673 -15.98 17.06 -26.32
CA ALA A 673 -16.24 15.68 -26.74
C ALA A 673 -17.74 15.33 -26.76
N GLU A 674 -18.59 16.29 -27.17
CA GLU A 674 -20.04 16.14 -27.19
C GLU A 674 -20.55 15.91 -28.61
N MET A 675 -21.50 14.98 -28.78
CA MET A 675 -22.23 14.81 -30.02
C MET A 675 -23.73 14.86 -29.77
N ARG A 676 -24.45 15.52 -30.68
CA ARG A 676 -25.91 15.62 -30.64
C ARG A 676 -26.51 15.30 -32.00
N LYS A 677 -27.44 14.35 -32.04
CA LYS A 677 -28.25 14.07 -33.23
C LYS A 677 -29.16 15.27 -33.52
N ASN A 678 -29.24 15.69 -34.78
CA ASN A 678 -30.08 16.81 -35.19
C ASN A 678 -30.80 16.51 -36.52
N ASP A 679 -31.94 15.84 -36.41
CA ASP A 679 -32.76 15.44 -37.57
C ASP A 679 -33.37 16.67 -38.29
N ALA A 680 -33.68 17.75 -37.56
CA ALA A 680 -34.17 19.00 -38.14
C ALA A 680 -33.11 19.66 -39.04
N LEU A 681 -31.85 19.63 -38.60
CA LEU A 681 -30.73 20.11 -39.40
C LEU A 681 -30.47 19.20 -40.62
N ALA A 682 -30.63 17.88 -40.48
CA ALA A 682 -30.55 16.95 -41.62
C ALA A 682 -31.55 17.33 -42.72
N GLN A 683 -32.81 17.55 -42.35
CA GLN A 683 -33.87 17.95 -43.28
C GLN A 683 -33.55 19.30 -43.95
N PHE A 684 -33.02 20.25 -43.19
CA PHE A 684 -32.58 21.55 -43.71
C PHE A 684 -31.47 21.39 -44.75
N ILE A 685 -30.42 20.63 -44.45
CA ILE A 685 -29.27 20.38 -45.34
C ILE A 685 -29.74 19.80 -46.68
N LYS A 686 -30.67 18.84 -46.63
CA LYS A 686 -31.25 18.19 -47.81
C LYS A 686 -32.11 19.14 -48.63
N ARG A 687 -33.04 19.87 -47.97
CA ARG A 687 -33.95 20.82 -48.63
C ARG A 687 -33.20 21.93 -49.35
N GLU A 688 -32.21 22.52 -48.69
CA GLU A 688 -31.40 23.62 -49.23
C GLU A 688 -30.24 23.13 -50.12
N ARG A 689 -30.14 21.82 -50.39
CA ARG A 689 -29.10 21.17 -51.21
C ARG A 689 -27.68 21.58 -50.82
N LYS A 690 -27.42 21.73 -49.52
CA LYS A 690 -26.12 22.24 -49.00
C LYS A 690 -24.94 21.38 -49.43
N LEU A 691 -25.13 20.07 -49.58
CA LEU A 691 -24.08 19.14 -50.03
C LEU A 691 -23.65 19.33 -51.50
N GLN A 692 -24.44 20.03 -52.32
CA GLN A 692 -24.11 20.34 -53.72
C GLN A 692 -23.29 21.62 -53.86
N GLN A 693 -23.07 22.35 -52.76
CA GLN A 693 -22.21 23.53 -52.75
C GLN A 693 -20.76 23.14 -53.01
N ARG A 694 -19.95 24.10 -53.48
CA ARG A 694 -18.51 23.86 -53.67
C ARG A 694 -17.85 23.61 -52.31
N SER A 695 -17.07 22.54 -52.22
CA SER A 695 -16.27 22.19 -51.04
C SER A 695 -15.26 23.29 -50.71
N ARG A 696 -15.19 23.69 -49.43
CA ARG A 696 -14.18 24.63 -48.93
C ARG A 696 -12.78 24.02 -48.92
N MET A 697 -12.66 22.69 -48.82
CA MET A 697 -11.37 22.00 -48.97
C MET A 697 -10.78 22.12 -50.38
N SER A 698 -11.55 22.59 -51.37
CA SER A 698 -11.15 22.74 -52.78
C SER A 698 -11.01 24.21 -53.21
N ALA A 699 -10.86 25.14 -52.25
CA ALA A 699 -10.78 26.58 -52.49
C ALA A 699 -9.42 27.03 -53.04
N SER A 700 -9.40 28.21 -53.67
CA SER A 700 -8.22 28.83 -54.33
C SER A 700 -7.08 29.13 -53.36
N ALA A 701 -5.84 29.17 -53.85
CA ALA A 701 -4.65 29.54 -53.07
C ALA A 701 -4.64 31.02 -52.60
N ASP A 702 -5.44 31.90 -53.22
CA ASP A 702 -5.55 33.29 -52.82
C ASP A 702 -6.71 33.48 -51.82
N VAL A 703 -6.37 33.52 -50.53
CA VAL A 703 -7.31 33.65 -49.40
C VAL A 703 -7.87 35.07 -49.23
N THR A 704 -7.30 36.05 -49.93
CA THR A 704 -7.67 37.47 -49.83
C THR A 704 -8.61 37.93 -50.94
N PHE A 705 -8.90 37.05 -51.90
CA PHE A 705 -9.76 37.38 -53.03
C PHE A 705 -11.21 37.69 -52.57
N PRO A 706 -11.82 38.81 -53.02
CA PRO A 706 -13.19 39.16 -52.68
C PRO A 706 -14.23 38.16 -53.19
N LEU A 707 -15.13 37.74 -52.31
CA LEU A 707 -16.24 36.83 -52.55
C LEU A 707 -17.59 37.53 -52.35
N SER A 708 -18.63 36.98 -52.98
CA SER A 708 -20.01 37.43 -52.78
C SER A 708 -20.51 37.12 -51.37
N ILE A 709 -21.28 38.02 -50.77
CA ILE A 709 -21.80 37.88 -49.40
C ILE A 709 -22.77 36.68 -49.32
N THR A 710 -22.60 35.84 -48.30
CA THR A 710 -23.59 34.81 -47.96
C THR A 710 -24.57 35.35 -46.91
N ARG A 711 -25.88 35.27 -47.18
CA ARG A 711 -26.90 35.70 -46.21
C ARG A 711 -27.08 34.67 -45.10
N THR A 712 -27.22 35.14 -43.85
CA THR A 712 -27.59 34.31 -42.70
C THR A 712 -28.98 33.69 -42.89
N GLN A 713 -29.13 32.45 -42.46
CA GLN A 713 -30.37 31.67 -42.51
C GLN A 713 -30.77 31.29 -41.08
N ASN A 714 -32.06 31.09 -40.84
CA ASN A 714 -32.51 30.58 -39.55
C ASN A 714 -32.25 29.06 -39.48
N LEU A 715 -31.20 28.65 -38.76
CA LEU A 715 -30.77 27.27 -38.65
C LEU A 715 -31.28 26.64 -37.34
N PRO A 716 -31.72 25.37 -37.34
CA PRO A 716 -32.19 24.65 -36.15
C PRO A 716 -31.02 24.19 -35.25
N LEU A 717 -30.14 25.11 -34.86
CA LEU A 717 -28.97 24.90 -34.02
C LEU A 717 -28.70 26.13 -33.16
N ASN A 718 -27.76 26.03 -32.22
CA ASN A 718 -27.27 27.17 -31.45
C ASN A 718 -25.87 27.58 -31.95
N VAL A 719 -25.78 28.70 -32.68
CA VAL A 719 -24.53 29.16 -33.30
C VAL A 719 -23.41 29.41 -32.28
N LYS A 720 -23.77 29.83 -31.05
CA LYS A 720 -22.79 30.10 -29.99
C LYS A 720 -22.03 28.86 -29.56
N ARG A 721 -22.59 27.65 -29.72
CA ARG A 721 -21.87 26.40 -29.42
C ARG A 721 -20.71 26.17 -30.38
N TYR A 722 -20.84 26.64 -31.62
CA TYR A 722 -19.80 26.54 -32.65
C TYR A 722 -18.74 27.64 -32.51
N THR A 723 -19.15 28.86 -32.16
CA THR A 723 -18.28 30.06 -32.15
C THR A 723 -17.67 30.37 -30.79
N HIS A 724 -18.35 30.05 -29.67
CA HIS A 724 -17.96 30.46 -28.31
C HIS A 724 -17.82 29.27 -27.32
N ALA A 725 -17.89 28.02 -27.80
CA ALA A 725 -17.80 26.80 -26.97
C ALA A 725 -18.82 26.69 -25.80
N VAL A 726 -19.95 27.41 -25.88
CA VAL A 726 -20.93 27.42 -24.78
C VAL A 726 -21.59 26.06 -24.58
N ALA A 727 -21.99 25.77 -23.34
CA ALA A 727 -22.78 24.61 -23.00
C ALA A 727 -24.16 24.64 -23.68
N GLU A 728 -24.86 23.50 -23.69
CA GLU A 728 -26.22 23.43 -24.22
C GLU A 728 -27.17 24.34 -23.42
N ASP A 729 -27.87 25.21 -24.15
CA ASP A 729 -28.95 26.03 -23.65
C ASP A 729 -30.25 25.60 -24.33
N ALA A 730 -31.09 24.87 -23.60
CA ALA A 730 -32.34 24.32 -24.10
C ALA A 730 -33.36 25.41 -24.52
N SER A 731 -33.17 26.66 -24.09
CA SER A 731 -34.02 27.78 -24.53
C SER A 731 -33.74 28.22 -25.97
N ILE A 732 -32.56 27.89 -26.52
CA ILE A 732 -32.14 28.26 -27.87
C ILE A 732 -32.33 27.06 -28.81
N THR A 733 -33.40 27.08 -29.59
CA THR A 733 -33.72 26.02 -30.57
C THR A 733 -33.28 26.34 -31.99
N SER A 734 -33.01 27.60 -32.30
CA SER A 734 -32.53 28.06 -33.62
C SER A 734 -31.67 29.32 -33.51
N SER A 735 -30.85 29.58 -34.53
CA SER A 735 -29.96 30.75 -34.61
C SER A 735 -29.84 31.24 -36.04
N MET A 736 -29.76 32.57 -36.21
CA MET A 736 -29.38 33.17 -37.49
C MET A 736 -27.88 32.94 -37.73
N ALA A 737 -27.56 32.07 -38.69
CA ALA A 737 -26.19 31.67 -38.98
C ALA A 737 -26.03 31.21 -40.43
N ILE A 738 -24.80 30.97 -40.84
CA ILE A 738 -24.47 30.44 -42.17
C ILE A 738 -23.90 29.03 -41.98
N ILE A 739 -24.41 28.07 -42.75
CA ILE A 739 -23.86 26.71 -42.84
C ILE A 739 -23.27 26.51 -44.23
N ASP A 740 -21.96 26.26 -44.25
CA ASP A 740 -21.15 26.09 -45.46
C ASP A 740 -20.65 24.65 -45.56
N TYR A 741 -20.73 24.07 -46.75
CA TYR A 741 -20.17 22.74 -47.02
C TYR A 741 -18.64 22.77 -46.96
N PHE A 742 -18.07 22.02 -46.02
CA PHE A 742 -16.62 22.02 -45.82
C PHE A 742 -15.94 21.02 -46.76
N GLY A 743 -16.40 19.77 -46.77
CA GLY A 743 -15.86 18.70 -47.60
C GLY A 743 -16.40 17.33 -47.17
N ALA A 744 -15.82 16.26 -47.70
CA ALA A 744 -16.23 14.90 -47.36
C ALA A 744 -15.05 13.94 -47.15
N LEU A 745 -15.21 13.02 -46.21
CA LEU A 745 -14.37 11.85 -46.03
C LEU A 745 -15.03 10.66 -46.73
N LYS A 746 -14.29 10.00 -47.62
CA LYS A 746 -14.81 8.87 -48.40
C LYS A 746 -15.08 7.64 -47.55
N ALA A 747 -16.12 6.88 -47.90
CA ALA A 747 -16.39 5.57 -47.31
C ALA A 747 -15.15 4.65 -47.40
N PRO A 748 -14.92 3.77 -46.40
CA PRO A 748 -13.85 2.79 -46.49
C PRO A 748 -14.15 1.77 -47.62
N VAL A 749 -13.09 1.15 -48.16
CA VAL A 749 -13.22 0.15 -49.24
C VAL A 749 -13.88 -1.13 -48.73
N GLU A 750 -13.60 -1.50 -47.47
CA GLU A 750 -14.20 -2.66 -46.81
C GLU A 750 -15.30 -2.22 -45.85
N SER A 751 -16.42 -2.95 -45.87
CA SER A 751 -17.54 -2.72 -44.96
C SER A 751 -17.13 -3.09 -43.54
N ALA A 752 -17.25 -2.16 -42.60
CA ALA A 752 -16.91 -2.32 -41.21
C ALA A 752 -18.12 -2.74 -40.36
N ALA A 753 -17.91 -3.65 -39.41
CA ALA A 753 -18.88 -3.98 -38.38
C ALA A 753 -18.57 -3.17 -37.11
N VAL A 754 -19.63 -2.71 -36.42
CA VAL A 754 -19.47 -2.06 -35.12
C VAL A 754 -19.02 -3.11 -34.10
N LYS A 755 -17.88 -2.88 -33.46
CA LYS A 755 -17.40 -3.72 -32.37
C LYS A 755 -18.19 -3.46 -31.09
N GLN A 756 -18.32 -4.48 -30.23
CA GLN A 756 -19.01 -4.39 -28.96
C GLN A 756 -18.14 -3.72 -27.89
N GLY A 757 -18.71 -2.79 -27.12
CA GLY A 757 -18.06 -2.13 -25.99
C GLY A 757 -17.21 -0.90 -26.34
N PHE A 758 -17.16 0.05 -25.39
CA PHE A 758 -16.52 1.36 -25.54
C PHE A 758 -15.07 1.27 -26.00
N TYR A 759 -14.25 0.45 -25.34
CA TYR A 759 -12.81 0.33 -25.65
C TYR A 759 -12.57 -0.09 -27.10
N GLN A 760 -13.33 -1.08 -27.58
CA GLN A 760 -13.19 -1.58 -28.94
C GLN A 760 -13.66 -0.57 -29.98
N LYS A 761 -14.74 0.18 -29.70
CA LYS A 761 -15.21 1.30 -30.54
C LYS A 761 -14.16 2.42 -30.58
N PHE A 762 -13.67 2.84 -29.41
CA PHE A 762 -12.68 3.92 -29.29
C PHE A 762 -11.40 3.66 -30.11
N ASN A 763 -10.95 2.41 -30.15
CA ASN A 763 -9.78 1.98 -30.90
C ASN A 763 -10.11 1.43 -32.31
N ASP A 764 -11.35 1.60 -32.79
CA ASP A 764 -11.70 1.13 -34.13
C ASP A 764 -10.99 1.96 -35.21
N PRO A 765 -10.33 1.33 -36.20
CA PRO A 765 -9.63 2.05 -37.27
C PRO A 765 -10.50 3.07 -38.01
N ASN A 766 -11.81 2.83 -38.15
CA ASN A 766 -12.70 3.78 -38.84
C ASN A 766 -13.02 5.01 -37.97
N ILE A 767 -13.15 4.84 -36.65
CA ILE A 767 -13.28 5.97 -35.72
C ILE A 767 -11.98 6.77 -35.68
N VAL A 768 -10.83 6.08 -35.66
CA VAL A 768 -9.51 6.73 -35.72
C VAL A 768 -9.37 7.57 -36.99
N ARG A 769 -9.73 7.02 -38.15
CA ARG A 769 -9.73 7.71 -39.45
C ARG A 769 -10.57 9.00 -39.45
N ILE A 770 -11.75 8.98 -38.85
CA ILE A 770 -12.62 10.16 -38.76
C ILE A 770 -11.99 11.22 -37.86
N ALA A 771 -11.42 10.80 -36.73
CA ALA A 771 -10.75 11.71 -35.80
C ALA A 771 -9.51 12.37 -36.42
N GLU A 772 -8.66 11.59 -37.09
CA GLU A 772 -7.48 12.09 -37.81
C GLU A 772 -7.89 13.10 -38.90
N PHE A 773 -8.90 12.78 -39.70
CA PHE A 773 -9.42 13.72 -40.71
C PHE A 773 -9.82 15.07 -40.10
N LEU A 774 -10.50 15.06 -38.93
CA LEU A 774 -10.91 16.28 -38.27
C LEU A 774 -9.75 17.05 -37.63
N VAL A 775 -8.76 16.37 -37.04
CA VAL A 775 -7.56 17.00 -36.49
C VAL A 775 -6.73 17.65 -37.59
N ASP A 776 -6.56 16.98 -38.73
CA ASP A 776 -5.74 17.47 -39.84
C ASP A 776 -6.39 18.65 -40.58
N ASN A 777 -7.73 18.66 -40.70
CA ASN A 777 -8.44 19.63 -41.52
C ASN A 777 -9.19 20.71 -40.71
N ARG A 778 -9.44 20.48 -39.42
CA ARG A 778 -10.19 21.39 -38.52
C ARG A 778 -9.59 21.45 -37.10
N PRO A 779 -8.29 21.74 -36.94
CA PRO A 779 -7.70 21.92 -35.61
C PRO A 779 -8.29 23.13 -34.88
N PHE A 780 -8.23 23.15 -33.54
CA PHE A 780 -8.68 24.30 -32.74
C PHE A 780 -7.95 25.60 -33.11
N LEU A 781 -6.62 25.49 -33.21
CA LEU A 781 -5.70 26.55 -33.59
C LEU A 781 -4.64 25.94 -34.50
N THR A 782 -4.20 26.68 -35.50
CA THR A 782 -2.99 26.30 -36.27
C THR A 782 -1.73 26.67 -35.49
N ARG A 783 -0.58 26.10 -35.86
CA ARG A 783 0.71 26.42 -35.21
C ARG A 783 1.00 27.92 -35.26
N ASN A 784 0.78 28.56 -36.41
CA ASN A 784 1.02 29.99 -36.58
C ASN A 784 0.10 30.82 -35.67
N GLU A 785 -1.19 30.49 -35.62
CA GLU A 785 -2.15 31.17 -34.74
C GLU A 785 -1.79 31.02 -33.26
N LEU A 786 -1.31 29.84 -32.85
CA LEU A 786 -0.90 29.57 -31.47
C LEU A 786 0.36 30.36 -31.08
N THR A 787 1.34 30.44 -31.99
CA THR A 787 2.57 31.24 -31.78
C THR A 787 2.25 32.72 -31.67
N GLU A 788 1.41 33.25 -32.57
CA GLU A 788 0.99 34.65 -32.51
C GLU A 788 0.25 34.93 -31.18
N LEU A 789 -0.62 34.03 -30.73
CA LEU A 789 -1.43 34.22 -29.53
C LEU A 789 -0.62 34.43 -28.24
N VAL A 790 0.51 33.73 -28.08
CA VAL A 790 1.33 33.82 -26.87
C VAL A 790 2.41 34.90 -26.94
N ARG A 791 2.64 35.48 -28.12
CA ARG A 791 3.71 36.46 -28.37
C ARG A 791 3.24 37.88 -28.06
N ILE A 792 3.07 38.16 -26.77
CA ILE A 792 2.79 39.52 -26.29
C ILE A 792 4.05 40.39 -26.48
N PRO A 793 3.96 41.53 -27.19
CA PRO A 793 5.11 42.40 -27.40
C PRO A 793 5.51 43.10 -26.09
N THR A 794 6.81 43.11 -25.81
CA THR A 794 7.40 43.82 -24.66
C THR A 794 7.31 45.35 -24.85
N PRO A 795 7.40 46.14 -23.76
CA PRO A 795 7.44 47.61 -23.88
C PRO A 795 8.58 48.13 -24.77
N LEU A 796 9.68 47.38 -24.89
CA LEU A 796 10.79 47.73 -25.77
C LEU A 796 10.47 47.46 -27.24
N GLU A 797 9.85 46.32 -27.55
CA GLU A 797 9.37 45.98 -28.91
C GLU A 797 8.30 46.97 -29.37
N LEU A 798 7.33 47.32 -28.50
CA LEU A 798 6.31 48.34 -28.79
C LEU A 798 6.90 49.72 -29.14
N SER A 799 8.05 50.06 -28.57
CA SER A 799 8.72 51.36 -28.77
C SER A 799 9.59 51.46 -30.03
N LYS A 800 9.89 50.35 -30.71
CA LYS A 800 10.89 50.27 -31.79
C LYS A 800 10.33 50.35 -33.24
N GLU A 801 9.03 50.53 -33.41
CA GLU A 801 8.19 50.48 -34.64
C GLU A 801 7.28 49.24 -34.67
N GLU A 802 6.02 49.45 -35.12
CA GLU A 802 4.95 48.45 -35.36
C GLU A 802 3.98 48.10 -34.22
N GLY A 803 3.90 48.88 -33.14
CA GLY A 803 2.93 48.65 -32.04
C GLY A 803 1.44 48.66 -32.45
N GLU A 804 0.99 49.63 -33.26
CA GLU A 804 -0.43 49.74 -33.66
C GLU A 804 -0.85 48.70 -34.71
N ARG A 805 0.08 48.27 -35.57
CA ARG A 805 -0.18 47.31 -36.66
C ARG A 805 -0.31 45.88 -36.12
N LEU A 806 0.51 45.53 -35.13
CA LEU A 806 0.44 44.26 -34.41
C LEU A 806 -0.82 44.18 -33.53
N LEU A 807 -1.15 45.24 -32.78
CA LEU A 807 -2.34 45.27 -31.91
C LEU A 807 -3.67 45.08 -32.69
N THR A 808 -3.80 45.70 -33.86
CA THR A 808 -4.99 45.57 -34.73
C THR A 808 -5.08 44.17 -35.34
N TYR A 809 -3.96 43.62 -35.81
CA TYR A 809 -3.87 42.24 -36.30
C TYR A 809 -4.25 41.20 -35.23
N PHE A 810 -3.83 41.39 -33.98
CA PHE A 810 -4.19 40.52 -32.85
C PHE A 810 -5.70 40.53 -32.54
N ILE A 811 -6.34 41.70 -32.57
CA ILE A 811 -7.80 41.82 -32.34
C ILE A 811 -8.60 41.14 -33.45
N ASP A 812 -8.14 41.21 -34.71
CA ASP A 812 -8.81 40.63 -35.87
C ASP A 812 -8.61 39.10 -35.99
N LEU A 813 -7.46 38.57 -35.57
CA LEU A 813 -7.21 37.12 -35.52
C LEU A 813 -8.09 36.40 -34.47
N LEU A 814 -8.52 37.14 -33.44
CA LEU A 814 -9.21 36.64 -32.25
C LEU A 814 -10.71 36.94 -32.23
N VAL A 815 -11.34 37.31 -33.37
CA VAL A 815 -12.77 37.70 -33.44
C VAL A 815 -13.76 36.74 -32.74
N PRO A 816 -13.62 35.39 -32.76
CA PRO A 816 -14.47 34.48 -31.97
C PRO A 816 -14.27 34.57 -30.44
N PHE A 817 -13.14 35.12 -30.00
CA PHE A 817 -12.71 35.28 -28.60
C PHE A 817 -12.74 36.74 -28.13
N LYS A 818 -13.14 37.67 -29.00
CA LYS A 818 -13.12 39.14 -28.78
C LYS A 818 -13.74 39.56 -27.45
N ARG A 819 -14.84 38.93 -27.05
CA ARG A 819 -15.55 39.26 -25.80
C ARG A 819 -14.76 38.90 -24.53
N CYS A 820 -13.92 37.87 -24.60
CA CYS A 820 -12.99 37.53 -23.51
C CYS A 820 -11.81 38.52 -23.43
N ILE A 821 -11.45 39.13 -24.56
CA ILE A 821 -10.38 40.14 -24.64
C ILE A 821 -10.84 41.48 -24.08
N GLU A 822 -12.12 41.84 -24.24
CA GLU A 822 -12.67 43.10 -23.71
C GLU A 822 -12.62 43.18 -22.16
N ASP A 823 -12.69 42.06 -21.44
CA ASP A 823 -12.51 41.98 -19.98
C ASP A 823 -11.00 42.02 -19.55
N ILE A 824 -10.08 41.73 -20.48
CA ILE A 824 -8.63 41.62 -20.27
C ILE A 824 -7.90 42.98 -20.33
N VAL A 825 -8.53 44.04 -20.85
CA VAL A 825 -7.91 45.38 -21.03
C VAL A 825 -7.74 46.17 -19.71
N SER A 826 -7.88 45.53 -18.54
CA SER A 826 -7.77 46.16 -17.21
C SER A 826 -6.34 46.30 -16.65
N GLY A 827 -5.29 45.85 -17.36
CA GLY A 827 -3.93 46.41 -17.22
C GLY A 827 -2.82 45.59 -16.51
N GLU A 828 -2.90 44.25 -16.40
CA GLU A 828 -1.82 43.43 -15.83
C GLU A 828 -1.23 42.38 -16.82
N HIS A 829 0.10 42.45 -17.05
CA HIS A 829 0.82 41.70 -18.10
C HIS A 829 0.79 40.16 -17.94
N ASN A 830 0.77 39.64 -16.72
CA ASN A 830 0.76 38.19 -16.45
C ASN A 830 -0.65 37.56 -16.58
N LYS A 831 -1.73 38.36 -16.56
CA LYS A 831 -3.11 37.85 -16.57
C LYS A 831 -3.73 37.74 -17.98
N MET A 832 -3.07 38.25 -19.02
CA MET A 832 -3.62 38.25 -20.38
C MET A 832 -3.69 36.86 -21.03
N VAL A 833 -2.62 36.07 -20.91
CA VAL A 833 -2.58 34.69 -21.46
C VAL A 833 -3.51 33.77 -20.66
N ASP A 834 -3.51 33.91 -19.32
CA ASP A 834 -4.38 33.13 -18.43
C ASP A 834 -5.87 33.48 -18.58
N GLY A 835 -6.22 34.74 -18.89
CA GLY A 835 -7.60 35.17 -19.12
C GLY A 835 -8.21 34.65 -20.43
N PHE A 836 -7.42 34.64 -21.52
CA PHE A 836 -7.83 34.04 -22.79
C PHE A 836 -8.02 32.52 -22.66
N TYR A 837 -7.06 31.85 -22.01
CA TYR A 837 -7.12 30.41 -21.78
C TYR A 837 -8.24 30.06 -20.79
N GLY A 838 -8.50 30.87 -19.77
CA GLY A 838 -9.64 30.73 -18.85
C GLY A 838 -10.99 30.62 -19.58
N CYS A 839 -11.21 31.42 -20.62
CA CYS A 839 -12.41 31.32 -21.48
C CYS A 839 -12.45 30.04 -22.34
N LEU A 840 -11.32 29.64 -22.92
CA LEU A 840 -11.20 28.38 -23.67
C LEU A 840 -11.53 27.19 -22.74
N MET A 841 -11.08 27.27 -21.48
CA MET A 841 -11.25 26.26 -20.44
C MET A 841 -12.67 26.19 -19.88
N ASP A 842 -13.32 27.34 -19.70
CA ASP A 842 -14.75 27.44 -19.40
C ASP A 842 -15.60 26.78 -20.51
N GLY A 843 -15.14 26.87 -21.76
CA GLY A 843 -15.73 26.20 -22.92
C GLY A 843 -15.54 24.68 -22.95
N ILE A 844 -14.40 24.17 -22.48
CA ILE A 844 -14.03 22.74 -22.50
C ILE A 844 -14.75 21.94 -21.39
N GLY A 845 -15.27 22.59 -20.34
CA GLY A 845 -16.01 21.88 -19.27
C GLY A 845 -15.14 20.92 -18.44
N LEU A 846 -13.82 21.04 -18.54
CA LEU A 846 -12.79 20.20 -17.90
C LEU A 846 -12.18 20.84 -16.64
N VAL A 847 -12.68 21.98 -16.19
CA VAL A 847 -12.31 22.56 -14.89
C VAL A 847 -12.91 21.68 -13.79
N GLY A 848 -12.20 20.60 -13.49
CA GLY A 848 -12.46 19.73 -12.38
C GLY A 848 -12.39 20.51 -11.08
N THR A 849 -13.51 20.52 -10.37
CA THR A 849 -13.64 20.83 -8.96
C THR A 849 -12.45 20.32 -8.13
N VAL A 850 -11.56 21.22 -7.76
CA VAL A 850 -10.71 21.10 -6.57
C VAL A 850 -11.21 22.21 -5.64
N ALA A 851 -11.78 21.83 -4.50
CA ALA A 851 -12.54 22.63 -3.52
C ALA A 851 -14.02 22.91 -3.88
N GLY A 852 -14.90 22.81 -2.88
CA GLY A 852 -16.35 22.61 -3.03
C GLY A 852 -17.19 23.79 -3.58
N ALA A 853 -18.46 23.45 -3.87
CA ALA A 853 -19.62 24.26 -4.29
C ALA A 853 -19.96 24.34 -5.80
N GLY A 854 -21.24 24.10 -6.13
CA GLY A 854 -21.93 24.73 -7.28
C GLY A 854 -22.19 23.90 -8.54
N SER A 855 -23.37 23.27 -8.61
CA SER A 855 -23.94 22.57 -9.77
C SER A 855 -24.35 23.52 -10.93
N LYS A 856 -23.78 23.36 -12.13
CA LYS A 856 -24.43 23.72 -13.40
C LYS A 856 -24.20 22.62 -14.43
N ALA A 857 -25.25 22.31 -15.19
CA ALA A 857 -25.46 21.05 -15.90
C ALA A 857 -24.30 20.61 -16.83
N LEU A 858 -23.62 19.53 -16.44
CA LEU A 858 -22.66 18.81 -17.28
C LEU A 858 -23.39 17.71 -18.08
N SER A 859 -23.18 17.70 -19.40
CA SER A 859 -23.63 16.66 -20.34
C SER A 859 -23.04 15.29 -19.99
N ILE A 860 -23.64 14.20 -20.52
CA ILE A 860 -23.21 12.82 -20.25
C ILE A 860 -21.74 12.60 -20.63
N SER A 861 -21.28 13.18 -21.73
CA SER A 861 -19.91 13.07 -22.22
C SER A 861 -18.90 13.82 -21.34
N ALA A 862 -19.22 15.04 -20.89
CA ALA A 862 -18.34 15.80 -19.98
C ALA A 862 -18.22 15.16 -18.58
N ARG A 863 -19.31 14.54 -18.08
CA ARG A 863 -19.25 13.72 -16.86
C ARG A 863 -18.34 12.51 -17.07
N ALA A 864 -18.48 11.81 -18.19
CA ALA A 864 -17.64 10.65 -18.50
C ALA A 864 -16.15 11.03 -18.59
N ILE A 865 -15.78 12.17 -19.21
CA ILE A 865 -14.39 12.64 -19.27
C ILE A 865 -13.85 12.97 -17.88
N SER A 866 -14.55 13.81 -17.11
CA SER A 866 -14.04 14.30 -15.81
C SER A 866 -13.89 13.17 -14.79
N THR A 867 -14.85 12.25 -14.71
CA THR A 867 -14.76 11.10 -13.80
C THR A 867 -13.71 10.09 -14.26
N THR A 868 -13.60 9.86 -15.58
CA THR A 868 -12.63 8.91 -16.14
C THR A 868 -11.21 9.45 -16.07
N ALA A 869 -10.99 10.73 -16.30
CA ALA A 869 -9.69 11.37 -16.16
C ALA A 869 -9.21 11.38 -14.70
N LYS A 870 -10.10 11.71 -13.74
CA LYS A 870 -9.78 11.59 -12.30
C LYS A 870 -9.39 10.14 -11.97
N ALA A 871 -10.15 9.18 -12.47
CA ALA A 871 -9.91 7.75 -12.28
C ALA A 871 -8.60 7.27 -12.95
N ALA A 872 -8.29 7.75 -14.16
CA ALA A 872 -7.09 7.42 -14.94
C ALA A 872 -5.80 7.98 -14.31
N ARG A 873 -5.88 9.10 -13.59
CA ARG A 873 -4.75 9.61 -12.81
C ARG A 873 -4.33 8.67 -11.69
N PHE A 874 -5.28 7.92 -11.13
CA PHE A 874 -5.01 6.95 -10.06
C PHE A 874 -4.50 5.59 -10.57
N THR A 875 -4.32 5.42 -11.88
CA THR A 875 -3.94 4.14 -12.51
C THR A 875 -2.56 4.17 -13.16
N ARG A 876 -1.85 5.30 -13.16
CA ARG A 876 -0.43 5.36 -13.54
C ARG A 876 0.41 4.64 -12.49
N LEU A 877 1.01 3.52 -12.86
CA LEU A 877 1.71 2.59 -11.97
C LEU A 877 3.15 2.33 -12.42
N ALA A 878 3.99 1.82 -11.51
CA ALA A 878 5.35 1.37 -11.81
C ALA A 878 5.38 -0.13 -12.20
N PHE A 879 4.50 -0.57 -13.11
CA PHE A 879 4.36 -1.99 -13.46
C PHE A 879 5.62 -2.62 -14.09
N ALA A 880 6.56 -1.80 -14.60
CA ALA A 880 7.86 -2.27 -15.06
C ALA A 880 8.61 -3.06 -13.96
N SER A 881 8.44 -2.71 -12.68
CA SER A 881 8.95 -3.45 -11.54
C SER A 881 8.13 -4.72 -11.25
N ALA A 882 6.81 -4.68 -11.46
CA ALA A 882 5.90 -5.79 -11.22
C ALA A 882 6.12 -6.99 -12.16
N ILE A 883 6.56 -6.74 -13.39
CA ILE A 883 6.89 -7.78 -14.38
C ILE A 883 8.16 -8.57 -13.98
N SER A 884 9.09 -7.96 -13.23
CA SER A 884 10.27 -8.64 -12.70
C SER A 884 9.95 -9.62 -11.54
N LEU A 885 8.69 -9.65 -11.09
CA LEU A 885 8.26 -10.41 -9.92
C LEU A 885 7.80 -11.84 -10.25
N PHE A 886 7.76 -12.23 -11.53
CA PHE A 886 7.40 -13.60 -11.94
C PHE A 886 8.59 -14.56 -11.76
N ASN A 887 8.57 -15.41 -10.72
CA ASN A 887 9.49 -16.55 -10.58
C ASN A 887 8.76 -17.80 -10.02
N PRO A 888 8.62 -18.89 -10.79
CA PRO A 888 7.88 -20.09 -10.37
C PRO A 888 8.64 -21.04 -9.44
N PHE A 889 9.91 -20.77 -9.08
CA PHE A 889 10.77 -21.72 -8.35
C PHE A 889 10.86 -21.50 -6.83
N ASP A 890 10.30 -20.42 -6.29
CA ASP A 890 10.32 -20.16 -4.84
C ASP A 890 8.94 -20.47 -4.21
N GLY A 891 8.92 -21.43 -3.27
CA GLY A 891 7.72 -21.78 -2.51
C GLY A 891 7.13 -20.58 -1.75
N VAL A 892 5.79 -20.55 -1.64
CA VAL A 892 5.02 -19.34 -1.32
C VAL A 892 4.50 -19.33 0.13
N PRO A 893 4.77 -18.27 0.93
CA PRO A 893 4.00 -17.93 2.13
C PRO A 893 2.68 -17.22 1.74
N GLY A 894 1.54 -17.66 2.27
CA GLY A 894 0.19 -17.37 1.73
C GLY A 894 -0.54 -16.10 2.22
N GLY A 895 0.19 -15.01 2.46
CA GLY A 895 -0.25 -13.81 3.20
C GLY A 895 -1.49 -13.03 2.72
N LEU A 896 -2.00 -13.29 1.52
CA LEU A 896 -3.09 -12.47 0.96
C LEU A 896 -4.14 -13.23 0.15
N GLN A 897 -4.59 -14.38 0.67
CA GLN A 897 -5.77 -15.08 0.14
C GLN A 897 -7.13 -14.47 0.60
N ALA A 898 -7.09 -13.37 1.34
CA ALA A 898 -8.23 -12.82 2.07
C ALA A 898 -9.23 -12.06 1.15
N GLY A 899 -8.78 -11.53 0.01
CA GLY A 899 -9.61 -10.95 -1.05
C GLY A 899 -9.81 -11.94 -2.20
N GLY A 900 -11.04 -12.34 -2.49
CA GLY A 900 -11.32 -13.50 -3.36
C GLY A 900 -11.11 -13.33 -4.87
N LYS A 901 -10.27 -12.38 -5.29
CA LYS A 901 -9.90 -12.13 -6.69
C LYS A 901 -8.41 -11.88 -6.85
N LEU A 902 -7.65 -12.96 -6.77
CA LEU A 902 -6.40 -13.19 -7.47
C LEU A 902 -6.57 -14.60 -8.04
N VAL A 903 -6.70 -14.71 -9.38
CA VAL A 903 -7.11 -15.90 -10.17
C VAL A 903 -6.63 -17.23 -9.56
N HIS A 904 -7.30 -18.35 -9.83
CA HIS A 904 -7.09 -19.72 -9.28
C HIS A 904 -5.62 -20.24 -9.07
N LYS A 905 -4.58 -19.53 -9.55
CA LYS A 905 -3.13 -19.74 -9.38
C LYS A 905 -2.36 -18.55 -8.75
N GLY A 906 -3.03 -17.49 -8.30
CA GLY A 906 -2.52 -16.11 -8.14
C GLY A 906 -1.39 -15.88 -7.14
N LEU A 907 -1.08 -16.84 -6.28
CA LEU A 907 0.08 -16.80 -5.38
C LEU A 907 1.35 -17.41 -6.00
N LEU A 908 1.21 -18.28 -7.01
CA LEU A 908 2.34 -18.85 -7.76
C LEU A 908 2.95 -17.84 -8.76
N ARG A 909 2.35 -16.65 -8.89
CA ARG A 909 2.73 -15.61 -9.85
C ARG A 909 3.87 -14.71 -9.37
N PHE A 910 4.09 -14.61 -8.05
CA PHE A 910 4.95 -13.60 -7.44
C PHE A 910 6.08 -14.24 -6.62
N ASN A 911 7.27 -13.63 -6.67
CA ASN A 911 8.43 -14.04 -5.89
C ASN A 911 8.23 -13.82 -4.37
N LYS A 912 9.08 -14.47 -3.55
CA LYS A 912 9.04 -14.39 -2.09
C LYS A 912 9.04 -12.95 -1.56
N ASN A 913 9.88 -12.08 -2.13
CA ASN A 913 10.01 -10.68 -1.70
C ASN A 913 8.70 -9.88 -1.86
N SER A 914 7.91 -10.19 -2.90
CA SER A 914 6.60 -9.57 -3.11
C SER A 914 5.60 -10.00 -2.05
N HIS A 915 5.62 -11.29 -1.68
CA HIS A 915 4.77 -11.81 -0.60
C HIS A 915 5.14 -11.17 0.74
N ASP A 916 6.43 -11.01 1.04
CA ASP A 916 6.88 -10.37 2.28
C ASP A 916 6.44 -8.90 2.36
N LEU A 917 6.53 -8.15 1.25
CA LEU A 917 6.02 -6.77 1.17
C LEU A 917 4.51 -6.69 1.36
N ILE A 918 3.77 -7.66 0.82
CA ILE A 918 2.33 -7.75 0.97
C ILE A 918 1.93 -8.05 2.43
N VAL A 919 2.58 -9.05 3.05
CA VAL A 919 2.38 -9.39 4.47
C VAL A 919 2.67 -8.17 5.35
N LYS A 920 3.76 -7.45 5.04
CA LYS A 920 4.14 -6.21 5.71
C LYS A 920 3.07 -5.13 5.57
N ALA A 921 2.54 -4.91 4.35
CA ALA A 921 1.50 -3.92 4.10
C ALA A 921 0.20 -4.23 4.86
N SER A 922 -0.23 -5.49 4.84
CA SER A 922 -1.39 -5.95 5.63
C SER A 922 -1.15 -5.77 7.13
N GLY A 923 0.03 -6.13 7.63
CA GLY A 923 0.44 -5.88 9.02
C GLY A 923 0.38 -4.40 9.38
N GLN A 924 0.89 -3.51 8.52
CA GLN A 924 0.79 -2.06 8.71
C GLN A 924 -0.66 -1.57 8.72
N LEU A 925 -1.53 -2.04 7.81
CA LEU A 925 -2.95 -1.66 7.80
C LEU A 925 -3.67 -2.12 9.07
N HIS A 926 -3.38 -3.32 9.57
CA HIS A 926 -3.95 -3.80 10.84
C HIS A 926 -3.48 -2.96 12.03
N LYS A 927 -2.17 -2.68 12.13
CA LYS A 927 -1.59 -1.80 13.16
C LYS A 927 -2.20 -0.40 13.12
N ILE A 928 -2.24 0.22 11.94
CA ILE A 928 -2.80 1.57 11.74
C ILE A 928 -4.31 1.61 12.05
N SER A 929 -5.07 0.61 11.65
CA SER A 929 -6.52 0.57 11.93
C SER A 929 -6.89 0.11 13.34
N GLY A 930 -5.92 -0.28 14.17
CA GLY A 930 -6.14 -0.75 15.54
C GLY A 930 -6.92 -2.06 15.61
N ARG A 931 -6.83 -2.89 14.58
CA ARG A 931 -7.66 -4.11 14.45
C ARG A 931 -6.93 -5.35 14.92
N ARG A 932 -7.71 -6.21 15.58
CA ARG A 932 -7.26 -7.50 16.09
C ARG A 932 -6.83 -8.46 14.97
N HIS A 933 -5.64 -9.05 15.11
CA HIS A 933 -5.11 -10.13 14.27
C HIS A 933 -5.81 -11.47 14.58
N SER A 934 -5.67 -12.46 13.69
CA SER A 934 -6.18 -13.83 13.91
C SER A 934 -5.65 -14.46 15.20
N TYR A 935 -4.45 -14.09 15.63
CA TYR A 935 -3.85 -14.53 16.89
C TYR A 935 -4.48 -13.88 18.13
N ASP A 936 -5.12 -12.70 18.03
CA ASP A 936 -5.90 -12.07 19.14
C ASP A 936 -7.13 -12.90 19.46
N LEU A 937 -7.58 -13.70 18.50
CA LEU A 937 -8.74 -14.57 18.62
C LEU A 937 -8.42 -15.95 19.18
N LEU A 938 -7.13 -16.24 19.49
CA LEU A 938 -6.73 -17.35 20.35
C LEU A 938 -7.18 -17.05 21.80
N GLU A 939 -8.48 -17.03 22.04
CA GLU A 939 -9.10 -16.99 23.36
C GLU A 939 -9.45 -18.42 23.79
N ALA A 940 -9.17 -18.76 25.06
CA ALA A 940 -9.62 -19.98 25.73
C ALA A 940 -8.94 -21.32 25.36
N ALA A 941 -7.62 -21.32 25.21
CA ALA A 941 -6.79 -22.53 25.36
C ALA A 941 -6.19 -22.58 26.78
N ASP A 942 -6.99 -22.41 27.83
CA ASP A 942 -6.47 -22.18 29.19
C ASP A 942 -5.55 -23.30 29.72
N ASN A 943 -5.60 -24.50 29.12
CA ASN A 943 -4.75 -25.65 29.47
C ASN A 943 -4.23 -26.45 28.25
N ALA A 944 -4.26 -25.89 27.04
CA ALA A 944 -3.88 -26.64 25.84
C ALA A 944 -2.45 -26.36 25.39
N GLN A 945 -1.61 -27.40 25.32
CA GLN A 945 -0.37 -27.34 24.54
C GLN A 945 -0.73 -26.99 23.10
N LEU A 946 -0.21 -25.89 22.57
CA LEU A 946 -0.51 -25.35 21.25
C LEU A 946 0.75 -25.46 20.39
N GLY A 947 0.67 -25.94 19.16
CA GLY A 947 1.84 -26.03 18.30
C GLY A 947 1.55 -26.46 16.88
N LEU A 948 2.55 -26.27 16.04
CA LEU A 948 2.62 -26.84 14.71
C LEU A 948 3.07 -28.30 14.81
N GLY A 949 2.48 -29.15 14.01
CA GLY A 949 2.92 -30.53 13.87
C GLY A 949 2.55 -31.11 12.52
N ASN A 950 3.16 -32.24 12.21
CA ASN A 950 2.87 -32.98 11.00
C ASN A 950 1.73 -33.95 11.29
N TRP A 951 0.68 -33.86 10.50
CA TRP A 951 -0.44 -34.78 10.54
C TRP A 951 -0.59 -35.47 9.21
N ARG A 952 -0.93 -36.77 9.24
CA ARG A 952 -1.28 -37.53 8.05
C ARG A 952 -2.79 -37.80 8.08
N PRO A 953 -3.57 -37.14 7.21
CA PRO A 953 -4.96 -37.51 7.00
C PRO A 953 -5.06 -38.98 6.54
N ARG A 954 -6.14 -39.67 6.92
CA ARG A 954 -6.37 -41.04 6.45
C ARG A 954 -6.56 -41.04 4.94
N GLY A 955 -5.85 -41.93 4.23
CA GLY A 955 -5.99 -42.09 2.77
C GLY A 955 -5.07 -41.22 1.91
N THR A 956 -4.24 -40.35 2.50
CA THR A 956 -3.19 -39.59 1.79
C THR A 956 -1.80 -40.06 2.20
N THR A 957 -0.86 -40.09 1.25
CA THR A 957 0.55 -40.44 1.52
C THR A 957 1.34 -39.29 2.16
N ASP A 958 0.90 -38.06 1.94
CA ASP A 958 1.66 -36.86 2.29
C ASP A 958 1.29 -36.36 3.68
N ALA A 959 2.30 -36.01 4.49
CA ALA A 959 2.09 -35.32 5.76
C ALA A 959 1.87 -33.84 5.50
N ILE A 960 0.89 -33.25 6.18
CA ILE A 960 0.60 -31.81 6.12
C ILE A 960 0.95 -31.18 7.47
N ALA A 961 1.50 -29.98 7.43
CA ALA A 961 1.68 -29.17 8.62
C ALA A 961 0.29 -28.69 9.10
N VAL A 962 0.03 -28.83 10.40
CA VAL A 962 -1.23 -28.44 11.05
C VAL A 962 -0.91 -27.69 12.33
N LEU A 963 -1.51 -26.52 12.50
CA LEU A 963 -1.58 -25.81 13.77
C LEU A 963 -2.65 -26.49 14.60
N ALA A 964 -2.25 -27.03 15.74
CA ALA A 964 -3.11 -27.81 16.61
C ALA A 964 -2.97 -27.34 18.06
N ALA A 965 -4.01 -27.60 18.86
CA ALA A 965 -3.89 -27.55 20.30
C ALA A 965 -4.45 -28.80 20.96
N ARG A 966 -3.87 -29.14 22.10
CA ARG A 966 -4.17 -30.33 22.87
C ARG A 966 -5.31 -30.06 23.86
N SER A 967 -6.41 -30.79 23.76
CA SER A 967 -7.48 -30.76 24.76
C SER A 967 -7.58 -32.14 25.41
N GLY A 968 -7.19 -32.24 26.67
CA GLY A 968 -7.06 -33.53 27.37
C GLY A 968 -5.93 -34.37 26.78
N ASP A 969 -6.22 -35.61 26.41
CA ASP A 969 -5.28 -36.57 25.82
C ASP A 969 -5.18 -36.46 24.28
N LYS A 970 -5.91 -35.54 23.64
CA LYS A 970 -6.06 -35.48 22.17
C LYS A 970 -5.66 -34.14 21.58
N TRP A 971 -5.10 -34.18 20.38
CA TRP A 971 -4.78 -33.02 19.55
C TRP A 971 -5.93 -32.68 18.61
N TYR A 972 -6.24 -31.40 18.46
CA TYR A 972 -7.27 -30.90 17.53
C TYR A 972 -6.68 -29.77 16.71
N ALA A 973 -7.08 -29.66 15.44
CA ALA A 973 -6.66 -28.55 14.59
C ALA A 973 -7.22 -27.22 15.11
N LEU A 974 -6.56 -26.12 14.76
CA LEU A 974 -7.06 -24.76 14.91
C LEU A 974 -7.65 -24.27 13.59
N ASN A 975 -8.77 -23.55 13.68
CA ASN A 975 -9.29 -22.83 12.53
C ASN A 975 -8.59 -21.46 12.39
N ARG A 976 -8.90 -20.71 11.33
CA ARG A 976 -8.26 -19.39 11.08
C ARG A 976 -8.52 -18.34 12.16
N ARG A 977 -9.41 -18.63 13.10
CA ARG A 977 -9.76 -17.78 14.24
C ARG A 977 -9.16 -18.29 15.54
N GLY A 978 -8.21 -19.24 15.48
CA GLY A 978 -7.56 -19.80 16.65
C GLY A 978 -8.45 -20.69 17.53
N ASN A 979 -9.62 -21.11 17.06
CA ASN A 979 -10.49 -21.99 17.83
C ASN A 979 -10.24 -23.47 17.49
N LEU A 980 -10.35 -24.35 18.49
CA LEU A 980 -10.30 -25.80 18.32
C LEU A 980 -11.48 -26.28 17.48
N TRP A 981 -11.20 -27.14 16.49
CA TRP A 981 -12.24 -27.67 15.60
C TRP A 981 -11.82 -29.00 14.96
N GLY A 982 -12.76 -29.66 14.28
CA GLY A 982 -12.52 -30.91 13.59
C GLY A 982 -12.40 -32.13 14.51
N ARG A 983 -12.09 -33.29 13.93
CA ARG A 983 -11.83 -34.54 14.66
C ARG A 983 -10.50 -34.49 15.41
N PRO A 984 -10.30 -35.33 16.44
CA PRO A 984 -8.98 -35.60 16.98
C PRO A 984 -7.98 -35.98 15.86
N LEU A 985 -6.79 -35.41 15.92
CA LEU A 985 -5.72 -35.67 14.96
C LEU A 985 -4.97 -36.95 15.36
N ASP A 986 -5.52 -38.11 15.00
CA ASP A 986 -4.87 -39.40 15.23
C ASP A 986 -3.50 -39.43 14.54
N GLY A 987 -2.44 -39.77 15.28
CA GLY A 987 -1.07 -39.82 14.77
C GLY A 987 -0.43 -38.45 14.48
N PHE A 988 -0.96 -37.36 15.05
CA PHE A 988 -0.31 -36.05 15.04
C PHE A 988 1.06 -36.12 15.71
N ALA A 989 2.09 -35.74 14.96
CA ALA A 989 3.45 -35.57 15.46
C ALA A 989 3.71 -34.09 15.69
N TYR A 990 3.66 -33.66 16.95
CA TYR A 990 4.05 -32.31 17.35
C TYR A 990 5.47 -32.03 16.88
N SER A 991 5.68 -30.92 16.16
CA SER A 991 7.00 -30.55 15.65
C SER A 991 7.57 -29.33 16.36
N ALA A 992 6.77 -28.28 16.56
CA ALA A 992 7.22 -27.01 17.10
C ALA A 992 6.06 -26.22 17.74
N PRO A 993 6.34 -25.23 18.60
CA PRO A 993 5.35 -24.26 19.07
C PRO A 993 4.71 -23.46 17.92
N VAL A 994 3.71 -22.65 18.27
CA VAL A 994 3.15 -21.69 17.30
C VAL A 994 4.04 -20.46 17.24
N GLN A 995 4.62 -20.23 16.06
CA GLN A 995 5.31 -18.97 15.79
C GLN A 995 4.29 -17.83 15.69
N LEU A 996 4.33 -16.92 16.65
CA LEU A 996 3.50 -15.72 16.64
C LEU A 996 4.15 -14.65 15.75
N PRO A 997 3.35 -13.74 15.14
CA PRO A 997 3.90 -12.66 14.36
C PRO A 997 4.83 -11.81 15.22
N TYR A 998 6.08 -11.69 14.78
CA TYR A 998 7.06 -10.83 15.44
C TYR A 998 7.12 -9.47 14.75
N SER A 999 7.55 -8.45 15.49
CA SER A 999 8.00 -7.21 14.88
C SER A 999 9.11 -7.52 13.86
N PRO A 1000 9.05 -6.97 12.63
CA PRO A 1000 10.15 -7.11 11.68
C PRO A 1000 11.39 -6.34 12.13
N ARG A 1001 11.26 -5.41 13.09
CA ARG A 1001 12.37 -4.70 13.71
C ARG A 1001 12.75 -5.38 15.01
N THR A 1002 13.98 -5.85 15.08
CA THR A 1002 14.57 -6.51 16.24
C THR A 1002 15.83 -5.77 16.68
N LEU A 1003 16.28 -6.03 17.90
CA LEU A 1003 17.55 -5.51 18.40
C LEU A 1003 18.72 -5.97 17.52
N PRO A 1004 19.76 -5.12 17.38
CA PRO A 1004 20.91 -5.41 16.53
C PRO A 1004 21.78 -6.51 17.14
N VAL A 1005 22.53 -7.21 16.27
CA VAL A 1005 23.49 -8.26 16.67
C VAL A 1005 24.56 -7.73 17.64
N SER A 1006 24.92 -6.45 17.53
CA SER A 1006 25.89 -5.80 18.43
C SER A 1006 25.40 -5.75 19.88
N TYR A 1007 24.10 -5.57 20.11
CA TYR A 1007 23.51 -5.65 21.45
C TYR A 1007 23.61 -7.07 22.02
N THR A 1008 23.27 -8.08 21.22
CA THR A 1008 23.42 -9.50 21.62
C THR A 1008 24.86 -9.84 21.97
N ARG A 1009 25.79 -9.39 21.14
CA ARG A 1009 27.23 -9.56 21.37
C ARG A 1009 27.64 -9.03 22.74
N GLN A 1010 27.24 -7.79 23.07
CA GLN A 1010 27.63 -7.13 24.30
C GLN A 1010 27.19 -7.93 25.55
N PHE A 1011 25.91 -8.27 25.68
CA PHE A 1011 25.48 -8.95 26.91
C PHE A 1011 26.00 -10.39 27.00
N ILE A 1012 26.32 -11.05 25.88
CA ILE A 1012 27.00 -12.36 25.91
C ILE A 1012 28.41 -12.22 26.49
N GLU A 1013 29.18 -11.20 26.07
CA GLU A 1013 30.52 -10.92 26.64
C GLU A 1013 30.45 -10.72 28.16
N GLU A 1014 29.43 -10.02 28.62
CA GLU A 1014 29.18 -9.75 30.05
C GLU A 1014 28.69 -10.98 30.82
N SER A 1015 28.07 -11.95 30.14
CA SER A 1015 27.55 -13.19 30.73
C SER A 1015 28.60 -14.29 30.85
N LEU A 1016 29.59 -14.34 29.94
CA LEU A 1016 30.65 -15.37 29.94
C LEU A 1016 31.43 -15.49 31.26
N PRO A 1017 31.87 -14.39 31.93
CA PRO A 1017 32.52 -14.47 33.24
C PRO A 1017 31.61 -15.06 34.33
N ARG A 1018 30.30 -14.80 34.26
CA ARG A 1018 29.33 -15.35 35.23
C ARG A 1018 29.15 -16.84 35.05
N ALA A 1019 29.09 -17.31 33.80
CA ALA A 1019 29.06 -18.74 33.48
C ALA A 1019 30.28 -19.47 34.07
N ARG A 1020 31.49 -18.91 33.88
CA ARG A 1020 32.73 -19.42 34.50
C ARG A 1020 32.62 -19.48 36.03
N ALA A 1021 32.18 -18.39 36.66
CA ALA A 1021 32.04 -18.33 38.11
C ALA A 1021 31.05 -19.37 38.66
N LYS A 1022 29.94 -19.63 37.96
CA LYS A 1022 28.97 -20.65 38.36
C LYS A 1022 29.55 -22.06 38.32
N VAL A 1023 30.31 -22.39 37.28
CA VAL A 1023 31.02 -23.68 37.18
C VAL A 1023 32.06 -23.82 38.30
N ASP A 1024 32.83 -22.77 38.57
CA ASP A 1024 33.82 -22.76 39.66
C ASP A 1024 33.17 -22.93 41.03
N ASN A 1025 32.07 -22.21 41.31
CA ASN A 1025 31.30 -22.38 42.54
C ASN A 1025 30.78 -23.82 42.69
N ALA A 1026 30.25 -24.41 41.62
CA ALA A 1026 29.74 -25.77 41.65
C ALA A 1026 30.85 -26.80 41.95
N ILE A 1027 32.06 -26.62 41.40
CA ILE A 1027 33.22 -27.46 41.72
C ILE A 1027 33.63 -27.29 43.18
N GLU A 1028 33.65 -26.04 43.66
CA GLU A 1028 34.09 -25.72 45.02
C GLU A 1028 33.18 -26.32 46.10
N VAL A 1029 31.86 -26.39 45.85
CA VAL A 1029 30.92 -27.11 46.73
C VAL A 1029 31.31 -28.58 46.95
N PHE A 1030 31.96 -29.23 45.98
CA PHE A 1030 32.46 -30.60 46.15
C PHE A 1030 33.74 -30.69 46.99
N ASN A 1031 34.50 -29.60 47.10
CA ASN A 1031 35.70 -29.53 47.93
C ASN A 1031 35.38 -29.22 49.40
N GLN A 1032 34.24 -28.60 49.68
CA GLN A 1032 33.83 -28.22 51.04
C GLN A 1032 33.04 -29.32 51.75
N HIS A 1033 33.47 -29.68 52.97
CA HIS A 1033 32.83 -30.74 53.75
C HIS A 1033 31.44 -30.35 54.27
N ASP A 1034 31.21 -29.06 54.55
CA ASP A 1034 29.97 -28.55 55.15
C ASP A 1034 28.76 -28.71 54.22
N PHE A 1035 28.98 -28.75 52.90
CA PHE A 1035 27.93 -28.93 51.90
C PHE A 1035 27.65 -30.40 51.54
N LYS A 1036 28.30 -31.37 52.17
CA LYS A 1036 28.19 -32.79 51.80
C LYS A 1036 26.75 -33.31 51.80
N ARG A 1037 25.97 -32.96 52.82
CA ARG A 1037 24.57 -33.42 52.93
C ARG A 1037 23.68 -32.79 51.86
N ASP A 1038 23.86 -31.51 51.60
CA ASP A 1038 23.04 -30.76 50.65
C ASP A 1038 23.32 -31.19 49.20
N ARG A 1039 24.60 -31.38 48.83
CA ARG A 1039 24.97 -31.88 47.50
C ARG A 1039 24.52 -33.33 47.27
N GLU A 1040 24.62 -34.22 48.26
CA GLU A 1040 24.11 -35.59 48.14
C GLU A 1040 22.59 -35.60 47.95
N SER A 1041 21.87 -34.72 48.64
CA SER A 1041 20.43 -34.58 48.44
C SER A 1041 20.08 -34.06 47.04
N LEU A 1042 20.80 -33.07 46.53
CA LEU A 1042 20.58 -32.56 45.18
C LEU A 1042 20.85 -33.63 44.12
N MET A 1043 21.96 -34.35 44.25
CA MET A 1043 22.34 -35.45 43.35
C MET A 1043 21.26 -36.53 43.27
N LYS A 1044 20.68 -36.90 44.43
CA LYS A 1044 19.59 -37.89 44.48
C LYS A 1044 18.32 -37.41 43.78
N ILE A 1045 17.99 -36.12 43.90
CA ILE A 1045 16.78 -35.53 43.32
C ILE A 1045 16.91 -35.39 41.80
N VAL A 1046 18.01 -34.81 41.31
CA VAL A 1046 18.17 -34.48 39.89
C VAL A 1046 18.59 -35.70 39.07
N PHE A 1047 19.45 -36.56 39.61
CA PHE A 1047 20.04 -37.68 38.86
C PHE A 1047 19.63 -39.07 39.36
N GLY A 1048 18.77 -39.16 40.38
CA GLY A 1048 18.32 -40.43 40.97
C GLY A 1048 19.39 -41.18 41.79
N SER A 1049 20.63 -40.69 41.85
CA SER A 1049 21.75 -41.33 42.54
C SER A 1049 22.75 -40.32 43.10
N ALA A 1050 23.17 -40.54 44.35
CA ALA A 1050 24.24 -39.80 45.02
C ALA A 1050 25.46 -40.70 45.32
N SER A 1051 25.65 -41.78 44.55
CA SER A 1051 26.82 -42.67 44.72
C SER A 1051 28.13 -41.91 44.46
N GLN A 1052 29.26 -42.41 44.98
CA GLN A 1052 30.57 -41.83 44.71
C GLN A 1052 30.86 -41.80 43.20
N VAL A 1053 30.50 -42.85 42.46
CA VAL A 1053 30.66 -42.92 41.00
C VAL A 1053 29.84 -41.84 40.30
N SER A 1054 28.60 -41.61 40.72
CA SER A 1054 27.72 -40.55 40.19
C SER A 1054 28.28 -39.15 40.49
N THR A 1055 28.84 -38.97 41.68
CA THR A 1055 29.47 -37.72 42.11
C THR A 1055 30.74 -37.43 41.30
N ASP A 1056 31.62 -38.44 41.16
CA ASP A 1056 32.85 -38.33 40.37
C ASP A 1056 32.52 -38.02 38.90
N ARG A 1057 31.44 -38.61 38.36
CA ARG A 1057 30.96 -38.32 37.00
C ARG A 1057 30.61 -36.84 36.82
N LEU A 1058 29.78 -36.26 37.69
CA LEU A 1058 29.41 -34.85 37.60
C LEU A 1058 30.64 -33.93 37.78
N VAL A 1059 31.49 -34.19 38.77
CA VAL A 1059 32.70 -33.40 39.01
C VAL A 1059 33.65 -33.44 37.80
N ASN A 1060 33.76 -34.58 37.13
CA ASN A 1060 34.54 -34.69 35.90
C ASN A 1060 33.93 -33.88 34.76
N TYR A 1061 32.60 -33.91 34.57
CA TYR A 1061 31.94 -33.06 33.58
C TYR A 1061 32.15 -31.56 33.88
N LEU A 1062 31.98 -31.13 35.13
CA LEU A 1062 32.24 -29.75 35.54
C LEU A 1062 33.69 -29.32 35.25
N ARG A 1063 34.67 -30.19 35.49
CA ARG A 1063 36.09 -29.92 35.18
C ARG A 1063 36.36 -29.82 33.69
N LEU A 1064 35.70 -30.65 32.88
CA LEU A 1064 35.81 -30.62 31.42
C LEU A 1064 35.26 -29.31 30.87
N ILE A 1065 34.02 -28.94 31.22
CA ILE A 1065 33.43 -27.69 30.74
C ILE A 1065 34.17 -26.46 31.28
N ARG A 1066 34.73 -26.51 32.50
CA ARG A 1066 35.59 -25.44 33.02
C ARG A 1066 36.81 -25.20 32.11
N PHE A 1067 37.41 -26.28 31.62
CA PHE A 1067 38.54 -26.19 30.70
C PHE A 1067 38.10 -25.65 29.33
N ASP A 1068 36.92 -26.08 28.83
CA ASP A 1068 36.37 -25.56 27.59
C ASP A 1068 36.07 -24.06 27.69
N PHE A 1069 35.46 -23.59 28.79
CA PHE A 1069 35.21 -22.18 29.08
C PHE A 1069 36.47 -21.30 29.17
N ALA A 1070 37.65 -21.90 29.39
CA ALA A 1070 38.92 -21.17 29.39
C ALA A 1070 39.39 -20.80 27.97
N GLY A 1071 39.02 -21.61 26.97
CA GLY A 1071 39.29 -21.34 25.55
C GLY A 1071 38.10 -20.78 24.78
N PHE A 1072 36.90 -20.84 25.35
CA PHE A 1072 35.65 -20.41 24.73
C PHE A 1072 35.46 -18.89 24.81
N SER A 1073 35.17 -18.27 23.67
CA SER A 1073 34.82 -16.87 23.57
C SER A 1073 33.77 -16.64 22.46
N LEU A 1074 33.40 -15.37 22.23
CA LEU A 1074 32.53 -15.01 21.12
C LEU A 1074 33.05 -15.41 19.75
N SER A 1075 34.36 -15.56 19.55
CA SER A 1075 34.91 -16.03 18.26
C SER A 1075 34.46 -17.45 17.93
N ASN A 1076 33.94 -18.19 18.91
CA ASN A 1076 33.40 -19.54 18.75
C ASN A 1076 31.88 -19.55 18.52
N MET A 1077 31.27 -18.38 18.35
CA MET A 1077 29.83 -18.22 18.16
C MET A 1077 29.48 -17.59 16.81
N ILE A 1078 28.44 -18.10 16.14
CA ILE A 1078 27.75 -17.42 15.05
C ILE A 1078 26.51 -16.75 15.65
N LEU A 1079 26.38 -15.43 15.48
CA LEU A 1079 25.19 -14.69 15.91
C LEU A 1079 24.26 -14.52 14.71
N ASP A 1080 23.23 -15.36 14.60
CA ASP A 1080 22.28 -15.32 13.50
C ASP A 1080 21.10 -14.38 13.83
N GLY A 1081 20.94 -13.33 13.03
CA GLY A 1081 19.83 -12.37 13.11
C GLY A 1081 18.67 -12.63 12.14
N LEU A 1082 18.81 -13.59 11.24
CA LEU A 1082 17.86 -13.89 10.17
C LEU A 1082 17.03 -15.15 10.45
N LYS A 1083 17.55 -16.08 11.26
CA LYS A 1083 16.83 -17.32 11.61
C LYS A 1083 15.64 -17.02 12.52
N ILE A 1084 14.49 -17.57 12.14
CA ILE A 1084 13.23 -17.46 12.89
C ILE A 1084 12.79 -18.88 13.25
N ASP A 1085 13.24 -19.35 14.40
CA ASP A 1085 12.80 -20.60 15.05
C ASP A 1085 12.42 -20.31 16.52
N ASP A 1086 12.16 -21.35 17.33
CA ASP A 1086 11.82 -21.20 18.76
C ASP A 1086 12.98 -21.61 19.69
N THR A 1087 14.18 -21.78 19.12
CA THR A 1087 15.41 -22.17 19.82
C THR A 1087 16.22 -20.97 20.25
N LEU A 1088 17.03 -21.10 21.30
CA LEU A 1088 17.95 -20.04 21.73
C LEU A 1088 19.31 -20.13 21.03
N ALA A 1089 19.84 -21.34 20.93
CA ALA A 1089 21.11 -21.64 20.28
C ALA A 1089 21.12 -23.10 19.79
N SER A 1090 22.17 -23.45 19.05
CA SER A 1090 22.48 -24.82 18.67
C SER A 1090 23.98 -25.09 18.72
N PHE A 1091 24.35 -26.34 18.99
CA PHE A 1091 25.73 -26.77 19.13
C PHE A 1091 26.20 -27.68 17.99
N ASP A 1092 27.36 -27.37 17.38
CA ASP A 1092 28.00 -28.19 16.33
C ASP A 1092 29.16 -29.00 16.91
N VAL A 1093 28.89 -30.29 17.14
CA VAL A 1093 29.84 -31.24 17.73
C VAL A 1093 31.07 -31.47 16.85
N ASP A 1094 30.93 -31.39 15.52
CA ASP A 1094 32.04 -31.65 14.60
C ASP A 1094 33.00 -30.47 14.54
N ASN A 1095 32.47 -29.24 14.50
CA ASN A 1095 33.29 -28.03 14.61
C ASN A 1095 33.95 -27.93 15.99
N TYR A 1096 33.25 -28.32 17.06
CA TYR A 1096 33.86 -28.41 18.40
C TYR A 1096 35.05 -29.39 18.41
N LYS A 1097 34.91 -30.60 17.85
CA LYS A 1097 36.02 -31.56 17.76
C LYS A 1097 37.20 -31.00 16.97
N ARG A 1098 36.95 -30.27 15.89
CA ARG A 1098 38.00 -29.60 15.10
C ARG A 1098 38.72 -28.52 15.90
N TRP A 1099 37.98 -27.71 16.65
CA TRP A 1099 38.53 -26.71 17.56
C TRP A 1099 39.41 -27.35 18.66
N LYS A 1100 38.98 -28.47 19.24
CA LYS A 1100 39.79 -29.21 20.24
C LYS A 1100 41.04 -29.86 19.68
N ALA A 1101 40.99 -30.39 18.45
CA ALA A 1101 42.09 -31.14 17.85
C ALA A 1101 43.29 -30.28 17.44
N THR A 1102 43.10 -28.97 17.27
CA THR A 1102 44.06 -28.09 16.60
C THR A 1102 45.01 -27.33 17.52
N GLY A 1103 44.70 -27.14 18.81
CA GLY A 1103 45.61 -26.57 19.81
C GLY A 1103 46.04 -25.11 19.57
N SER A 1104 45.39 -24.19 20.26
CA SER A 1104 45.78 -22.81 20.66
C SER A 1104 46.61 -21.87 19.76
N ALA A 1105 46.90 -22.12 18.48
CA ALA A 1105 47.76 -21.20 17.71
C ALA A 1105 47.36 -20.86 16.27
N SER A 1106 46.52 -21.62 15.55
CA SER A 1106 46.24 -21.30 14.14
C SER A 1106 44.78 -21.12 13.73
N GLU A 1107 43.78 -21.51 14.53
CA GLU A 1107 42.35 -21.25 14.24
C GLU A 1107 41.53 -21.13 15.56
N SER A 1108 41.78 -20.09 16.37
CA SER A 1108 40.99 -19.79 17.60
C SER A 1108 39.52 -19.42 17.33
N ASP A 1109 39.15 -19.28 16.06
CA ASP A 1109 37.90 -18.64 15.61
C ASP A 1109 36.93 -19.63 14.93
N ILE A 1110 37.12 -20.94 15.15
CA ILE A 1110 36.14 -21.94 14.70
C ILE A 1110 34.88 -21.77 15.54
N ALA A 1111 33.78 -21.40 14.88
CA ALA A 1111 32.47 -21.34 15.49
C ALA A 1111 31.82 -22.72 15.60
N PHE A 1112 31.33 -23.04 16.79
CA PHE A 1112 30.63 -24.29 17.08
C PHE A 1112 29.36 -24.09 17.93
N VAL A 1113 29.04 -22.84 18.29
CA VAL A 1113 27.73 -22.47 18.84
C VAL A 1113 27.08 -21.49 17.87
N GLU A 1114 25.85 -21.74 17.46
CA GLU A 1114 25.05 -20.80 16.67
C GLU A 1114 23.96 -20.24 17.59
N VAL A 1115 23.95 -18.92 17.80
CA VAL A 1115 23.02 -18.22 18.68
C VAL A 1115 21.96 -17.51 17.84
N TYR A 1116 20.69 -17.75 18.18
CA TYR A 1116 19.54 -17.13 17.51
C TYR A 1116 19.19 -15.84 18.25
N THR A 1117 19.79 -14.75 17.77
CA THR A 1117 19.86 -13.47 18.48
C THR A 1117 18.50 -12.92 18.87
N LYS A 1118 17.49 -13.07 18.03
CA LYS A 1118 16.13 -12.60 18.29
C LYS A 1118 15.50 -13.25 19.53
N ASN A 1119 15.63 -14.58 19.64
CA ASN A 1119 15.07 -15.34 20.74
C ASN A 1119 15.87 -15.12 22.02
N LEU A 1120 17.20 -15.07 21.91
CA LEU A 1120 18.07 -14.81 23.05
C LEU A 1120 17.88 -13.38 23.60
N ASN A 1121 17.76 -12.37 22.74
CA ASN A 1121 17.46 -11.00 23.17
C ASN A 1121 16.13 -10.92 23.92
N LYS A 1122 15.11 -11.59 23.38
CA LYS A 1122 13.80 -11.68 24.02
C LYS A 1122 13.88 -12.37 25.38
N HIS A 1123 14.59 -13.50 25.48
CA HIS A 1123 14.83 -14.19 26.75
C HIS A 1123 15.49 -13.25 27.78
N PHE A 1124 16.57 -12.58 27.36
CA PHE A 1124 17.32 -11.67 28.22
C PHE A 1124 16.44 -10.55 28.77
N ILE A 1125 15.63 -9.92 27.91
CA ILE A 1125 14.73 -8.82 28.29
C ILE A 1125 13.60 -9.31 29.20
N SER A 1126 12.98 -10.43 28.86
CA SER A 1126 11.85 -10.97 29.62
C SER A 1126 12.25 -11.39 31.04
N MET A 1127 13.52 -11.77 31.23
CA MET A 1127 14.10 -12.09 32.54
C MET A 1127 14.78 -10.89 33.23
N GLY A 1128 14.45 -9.67 32.82
CA GLY A 1128 14.89 -8.45 33.50
C GLY A 1128 16.38 -8.12 33.30
N PHE A 1129 16.91 -8.37 32.10
CA PHE A 1129 18.31 -8.09 31.74
C PHE A 1129 19.31 -8.88 32.60
N ASN A 1130 18.96 -10.11 32.95
CA ASN A 1130 19.71 -10.90 33.89
C ASN A 1130 20.79 -11.78 33.23
N HIS A 1131 22.05 -11.36 33.34
CA HIS A 1131 23.19 -12.06 32.76
C HIS A 1131 23.44 -13.46 33.37
N ASP A 1132 22.97 -13.71 34.60
CA ASP A 1132 23.10 -15.04 35.20
C ASP A 1132 22.18 -16.07 34.52
N VAL A 1133 21.11 -15.62 33.86
CA VAL A 1133 20.23 -16.48 33.06
C VAL A 1133 20.95 -16.90 31.77
N ILE A 1134 21.48 -15.94 31.02
CA ILE A 1134 22.26 -16.21 29.80
C ILE A 1134 23.50 -17.06 30.11
N ALA A 1135 24.09 -16.88 31.30
CA ALA A 1135 25.17 -17.73 31.76
C ALA A 1135 24.76 -19.22 31.86
N ASP A 1136 23.54 -19.52 32.30
CA ASP A 1136 23.04 -20.89 32.40
C ASP A 1136 22.76 -21.48 31.01
N ASP A 1137 22.27 -20.68 30.07
CA ASP A 1137 22.11 -21.09 28.67
C ASP A 1137 23.46 -21.46 28.04
N LEU A 1138 24.50 -20.65 28.25
CA LEU A 1138 25.85 -20.95 27.76
C LEU A 1138 26.45 -22.20 28.42
N ILE A 1139 26.15 -22.44 29.70
CA ILE A 1139 26.55 -23.66 30.40
C ILE A 1139 25.85 -24.88 29.80
N HIS A 1140 24.55 -24.77 29.49
CA HIS A 1140 23.79 -25.81 28.80
C HIS A 1140 24.44 -26.18 27.46
N GLU A 1141 24.70 -25.20 26.59
CA GLU A 1141 25.31 -25.45 25.28
C GLU A 1141 26.68 -26.14 25.39
N LEU A 1142 27.51 -25.75 26.36
CA LEU A 1142 28.82 -26.36 26.57
C LEU A 1142 28.78 -27.76 27.19
N PHE A 1143 27.67 -28.18 27.80
CA PHE A 1143 27.53 -29.58 28.20
C PHE A 1143 27.42 -30.53 26.98
N HIS A 1144 26.89 -30.06 25.84
CA HIS A 1144 26.94 -30.83 24.59
C HIS A 1144 28.36 -31.08 24.07
N ALA A 1145 29.33 -30.28 24.53
CA ALA A 1145 30.72 -30.35 24.11
C ALA A 1145 31.44 -31.60 24.67
N SER A 1146 32.18 -31.44 25.77
CA SER A 1146 33.01 -32.52 26.33
C SER A 1146 32.21 -33.63 27.03
N ALA A 1147 30.98 -33.35 27.48
CA ALA A 1147 30.13 -34.35 28.13
C ALA A 1147 29.27 -35.15 27.13
N GLN A 1148 29.22 -34.74 25.85
CA GLN A 1148 28.48 -35.39 24.76
C GLN A 1148 27.03 -35.70 25.15
N THR A 1149 26.34 -34.68 25.68
CA THR A 1149 24.97 -34.80 26.19
C THR A 1149 23.94 -34.70 25.07
N ASP A 1150 22.79 -35.32 25.30
CA ASP A 1150 21.56 -35.18 24.53
C ASP A 1150 20.60 -34.18 25.19
N ASP A 1151 19.52 -33.86 24.49
CA ASP A 1151 18.38 -33.11 25.02
C ASP A 1151 17.12 -33.99 25.02
N VAL A 1152 16.77 -34.53 26.19
CA VAL A 1152 15.62 -35.44 26.35
C VAL A 1152 14.54 -34.90 27.27
N GLY A 1153 14.87 -33.96 28.17
CA GLY A 1153 13.91 -33.24 29.00
C GLY A 1153 14.42 -31.85 29.34
N TYR A 1154 13.51 -30.89 29.51
CA TYR A 1154 13.86 -29.48 29.63
C TYR A 1154 13.35 -28.81 30.91
N ALA A 1155 14.10 -27.81 31.39
CA ALA A 1155 13.57 -26.77 32.26
C ALA A 1155 13.01 -25.64 31.39
N THR A 1156 11.81 -25.15 31.71
CA THR A 1156 11.15 -24.07 30.94
C THR A 1156 10.74 -22.92 31.83
N ASP A 1157 10.75 -21.69 31.30
CA ASP A 1157 10.31 -20.52 32.04
C ASP A 1157 8.81 -20.60 32.35
N ALA A 1158 8.47 -20.57 33.64
CA ALA A 1158 7.09 -20.73 34.12
C ALA A 1158 6.28 -19.42 34.03
N VAL A 1159 6.95 -18.28 33.86
CA VAL A 1159 6.35 -16.95 33.80
C VAL A 1159 6.98 -16.13 32.68
N HIS A 1160 6.19 -15.24 32.07
CA HIS A 1160 6.68 -14.35 31.02
C HIS A 1160 7.70 -13.32 31.54
N LYS A 1161 7.50 -12.79 32.76
CA LYS A 1161 8.38 -11.80 33.39
C LYS A 1161 8.51 -12.08 34.88
N SER A 1162 9.69 -11.89 35.44
CA SER A 1162 9.95 -12.05 36.87
C SER A 1162 11.00 -11.05 37.35
N ASP A 1163 10.68 -10.31 38.41
CA ASP A 1163 11.60 -9.38 39.07
C ASP A 1163 12.33 -10.05 40.28
N ASP A 1164 11.85 -11.23 40.72
CA ASP A 1164 12.35 -11.96 41.90
C ASP A 1164 13.30 -13.14 41.54
N GLY A 1165 13.89 -13.11 40.33
CA GLY A 1165 14.72 -14.19 39.77
C GLY A 1165 13.98 -15.09 38.77
N GLN A 1166 14.72 -15.89 38.02
CA GLN A 1166 14.19 -16.79 36.99
C GLN A 1166 13.37 -17.93 37.61
N ARG A 1167 12.10 -18.05 37.22
CA ARG A 1167 11.20 -19.10 37.71
C ARG A 1167 11.10 -20.22 36.68
N LEU A 1168 11.70 -21.37 36.99
CA LEU A 1168 11.79 -22.52 36.08
C LEU A 1168 10.86 -23.64 36.52
N ASP A 1169 10.04 -24.15 35.60
CA ASP A 1169 9.39 -25.45 35.74
C ASP A 1169 10.38 -26.56 35.39
N VAL A 1170 10.68 -27.41 36.37
CA VAL A 1170 11.66 -28.50 36.26
C VAL A 1170 11.02 -29.88 36.36
N ALA A 1171 9.70 -30.00 36.19
CA ALA A 1171 8.97 -31.26 36.32
C ALA A 1171 9.52 -32.36 35.40
N GLU A 1172 9.88 -32.05 34.15
CA GLU A 1172 10.47 -33.02 33.21
C GLU A 1172 11.82 -33.55 33.69
N LEU A 1173 12.68 -32.68 34.24
CA LEU A 1173 13.99 -33.05 34.74
C LEU A 1173 13.89 -33.94 35.98
N LEU A 1174 12.91 -33.67 36.85
CA LEU A 1174 12.61 -34.54 37.99
C LEU A 1174 12.07 -35.90 37.55
N ASN A 1175 11.16 -35.91 36.57
CA ASN A 1175 10.66 -37.15 35.98
C ASN A 1175 11.79 -37.96 35.33
N LEU A 1176 12.76 -37.30 34.68
CA LEU A 1176 13.92 -37.97 34.09
C LEU A 1176 14.80 -38.61 35.17
N GLY A 1177 15.13 -37.87 36.23
CA GLY A 1177 15.91 -38.38 37.37
C GLY A 1177 15.21 -39.50 38.14
N ALA A 1178 13.87 -39.50 38.18
CA ALA A 1178 13.05 -40.55 38.79
C ALA A 1178 12.80 -41.76 37.87
N GLY A 1179 13.21 -41.70 36.59
CA GLY A 1179 12.95 -42.76 35.61
C GLY A 1179 11.48 -42.85 35.17
N CYS A 1180 10.76 -41.74 35.25
CA CYS A 1180 9.34 -41.60 34.96
C CYS A 1180 9.04 -40.76 33.69
N LEU A 1181 10.05 -40.19 33.04
CA LEU A 1181 9.88 -39.43 31.79
C LEU A 1181 9.71 -40.38 30.61
N ALA A 1182 8.60 -40.28 29.88
CA ALA A 1182 8.31 -41.12 28.71
C ALA A 1182 9.27 -40.83 27.55
N GLN A 1183 9.68 -41.88 26.81
CA GLN A 1183 10.58 -41.77 25.64
C GLN A 1183 9.89 -41.15 24.42
N SER A 1184 8.57 -41.26 24.34
CA SER A 1184 7.75 -40.55 23.36
C SER A 1184 6.32 -40.41 23.89
N ASP A 1185 5.56 -39.47 23.35
CA ASP A 1185 4.14 -39.28 23.69
C ASP A 1185 3.26 -40.49 23.32
N THR A 1186 3.80 -41.44 22.56
CA THR A 1186 3.11 -42.63 22.04
C THR A 1186 3.53 -43.93 22.73
N THR A 1187 4.54 -43.90 23.60
CA THR A 1187 5.06 -45.09 24.27
C THR A 1187 4.89 -44.98 25.79
N THR A 1188 4.67 -46.12 26.43
CA THR A 1188 4.62 -46.23 27.91
C THR A 1188 6.02 -46.46 28.51
N ALA A 1189 7.05 -46.57 27.67
CA ALA A 1189 8.42 -46.78 28.10
C ALA A 1189 9.03 -45.47 28.60
N CYS A 1190 9.57 -45.46 29.81
CA CYS A 1190 10.26 -44.31 30.37
C CYS A 1190 11.78 -44.40 30.14
N HIS A 1191 12.46 -43.26 30.16
CA HIS A 1191 13.92 -43.22 30.21
C HIS A 1191 14.43 -43.79 31.55
N MET A 1192 15.60 -44.43 31.51
CA MET A 1192 16.28 -44.86 32.74
C MET A 1192 16.78 -43.62 33.51
N PRO A 1193 16.80 -43.62 34.86
CA PRO A 1193 17.34 -42.52 35.67
C PRO A 1193 18.75 -42.06 35.28
N SER A 1194 19.60 -42.99 34.81
CA SER A 1194 20.95 -42.69 34.34
C SER A 1194 21.00 -41.72 33.17
N LYS A 1195 19.90 -41.59 32.40
CA LYS A 1195 19.78 -40.66 31.28
C LYS A 1195 19.86 -39.20 31.74
N ALA A 1196 19.55 -38.88 33.00
CA ALA A 1196 19.74 -37.55 33.56
C ALA A 1196 21.22 -37.08 33.51
N PHE A 1197 22.20 -37.99 33.55
CA PHE A 1197 23.62 -37.63 33.38
C PHE A 1197 24.03 -37.42 31.92
N GLU A 1198 23.17 -37.76 30.98
CA GLU A 1198 23.35 -37.57 29.55
C GLU A 1198 22.46 -36.43 29.04
N ASN A 1199 21.78 -35.69 29.93
CA ASN A 1199 20.88 -34.60 29.57
C ASN A 1199 21.51 -33.25 29.93
N ALA A 1200 21.69 -32.36 28.95
CA ALA A 1200 22.37 -31.07 29.14
C ALA A 1200 21.67 -30.20 30.20
N ASP A 1201 20.33 -30.11 30.13
CA ASP A 1201 19.54 -29.31 31.06
C ASP A 1201 19.56 -29.82 32.50
N SER A 1202 19.66 -31.14 32.72
CA SER A 1202 19.82 -31.71 34.06
C SER A 1202 21.16 -31.31 34.68
N LEU A 1203 22.22 -31.27 33.86
CA LEU A 1203 23.56 -30.85 34.28
C LEU A 1203 23.63 -29.33 34.51
N ALA A 1204 23.01 -28.52 33.65
CA ALA A 1204 22.91 -27.07 33.82
C ALA A 1204 22.11 -26.69 35.07
N LEU A 1205 20.97 -27.34 35.31
CA LEU A 1205 20.16 -27.16 36.53
C LEU A 1205 20.97 -27.50 37.78
N ALA A 1206 21.65 -28.65 37.79
CA ALA A 1206 22.48 -29.06 38.93
C ALA A 1206 23.63 -28.08 39.18
N THR A 1207 24.30 -27.61 38.12
CA THR A 1207 25.38 -26.62 38.21
C THR A 1207 24.88 -25.31 38.82
N SER A 1208 23.71 -24.85 38.38
CA SER A 1208 23.10 -23.61 38.86
C SER A 1208 22.67 -23.71 40.32
N LEU A 1209 22.05 -24.83 40.73
CA LEU A 1209 21.67 -25.09 42.12
C LEU A 1209 22.90 -25.26 43.03
N LEU A 1210 23.99 -25.87 42.56
CA LEU A 1210 25.24 -25.94 43.31
C LEU A 1210 25.91 -24.57 43.45
N SER A 1211 25.92 -23.75 42.40
CA SER A 1211 26.38 -22.36 42.50
C SER A 1211 25.51 -21.54 43.46
N GLN A 1212 24.19 -21.73 43.41
CA GLN A 1212 23.24 -21.12 44.36
C GLN A 1212 23.49 -21.60 45.80
N LEU A 1213 23.83 -22.87 46.01
CA LEU A 1213 24.22 -23.37 47.33
C LEU A 1213 25.43 -22.61 47.90
N ALA A 1214 26.40 -22.26 47.06
CA ALA A 1214 27.57 -21.48 47.47
C ALA A 1214 27.29 -19.98 47.66
N THR A 1215 26.32 -19.42 46.94
CA THR A 1215 26.13 -17.96 46.85
C THR A 1215 24.85 -17.43 47.51
N ASP A 1216 23.80 -18.25 47.63
CA ASP A 1216 22.51 -17.95 48.25
C ASP A 1216 21.86 -19.25 48.80
N LYS A 1217 22.35 -19.68 49.97
CA LYS A 1217 21.87 -20.87 50.66
C LYS A 1217 20.36 -20.84 50.95
N ALA A 1218 19.81 -19.66 51.25
CA ALA A 1218 18.41 -19.53 51.63
C ALA A 1218 17.47 -19.86 50.46
N THR A 1219 17.75 -19.32 49.27
CA THR A 1219 16.95 -19.66 48.08
C THR A 1219 17.18 -21.11 47.65
N PHE A 1220 18.42 -21.63 47.78
CA PHE A 1220 18.69 -23.04 47.55
C PHE A 1220 17.84 -23.96 48.43
N ASP A 1221 17.73 -23.67 49.73
CA ASP A 1221 16.95 -24.48 50.66
C ASP A 1221 15.45 -24.45 50.35
N GLN A 1222 14.93 -23.31 49.91
CA GLN A 1222 13.54 -23.19 49.44
C GLN A 1222 13.31 -24.05 48.19
N ASN A 1223 14.20 -23.97 47.20
CA ASN A 1223 14.11 -24.80 46.00
C ASN A 1223 14.16 -26.28 46.34
N MET A 1224 15.09 -26.70 47.22
CA MET A 1224 15.19 -28.09 47.65
C MET A 1224 13.94 -28.60 48.38
N ALA A 1225 13.24 -27.74 49.12
CA ALA A 1225 11.96 -28.10 49.74
C ALA A 1225 10.86 -28.34 48.68
N ILE A 1226 10.78 -27.50 47.65
CA ILE A 1226 9.84 -27.63 46.54
C ILE A 1226 10.09 -28.94 45.78
N LEU A 1227 11.35 -29.20 45.39
CA LEU A 1227 11.71 -30.39 44.61
C LEU A 1227 11.41 -31.68 45.38
N ARG A 1228 11.73 -31.74 46.69
CA ARG A 1228 11.40 -32.90 47.54
C ARG A 1228 9.90 -33.09 47.66
N GLY A 1229 9.15 -32.02 47.93
CA GLY A 1229 7.69 -32.08 48.07
C GLY A 1229 7.00 -32.61 46.81
N ALA A 1230 7.46 -32.22 45.62
CA ALA A 1230 6.93 -32.71 44.36
C ALA A 1230 7.18 -34.22 44.15
N LEU A 1231 8.40 -34.69 44.44
CA LEU A 1231 8.74 -36.11 44.34
C LEU A 1231 7.99 -36.98 45.36
N ASP A 1232 7.83 -36.49 46.60
CA ASP A 1232 7.08 -37.19 47.63
C ASP A 1232 5.59 -37.29 47.26
N ALA A 1233 5.02 -36.22 46.70
CA ALA A 1233 3.63 -36.17 46.25
C ALA A 1233 3.35 -37.08 45.03
N SER A 1234 4.34 -37.28 44.16
CA SER A 1234 4.18 -38.12 42.96
C SER A 1234 4.15 -39.62 43.27
N ALA A 1235 4.65 -40.03 44.45
CA ALA A 1235 4.71 -41.41 44.91
C ALA A 1235 5.31 -42.39 43.86
N GLY A 1236 6.33 -41.94 43.12
CA GLY A 1236 7.00 -42.75 42.09
C GLY A 1236 6.25 -42.83 40.76
N LYS A 1237 5.28 -41.94 40.52
CA LYS A 1237 4.63 -41.72 39.21
C LYS A 1237 5.18 -40.46 38.55
N ALA A 1238 4.93 -40.31 37.26
CA ALA A 1238 5.26 -39.09 36.53
C ALA A 1238 4.51 -37.88 37.13
N ILE A 1239 5.25 -36.81 37.40
CA ILE A 1239 4.74 -35.51 37.83
C ILE A 1239 4.10 -34.84 36.62
N GLY A 1240 2.80 -34.61 36.67
CA GLY A 1240 2.04 -33.95 35.60
C GLY A 1240 1.77 -32.46 35.84
N GLU A 1241 2.02 -31.96 37.04
CA GLU A 1241 1.83 -30.54 37.41
C GLU A 1241 3.18 -29.80 37.42
N PRO A 1242 3.22 -28.50 37.08
CA PRO A 1242 4.45 -27.71 37.08
C PRO A 1242 5.16 -27.71 38.44
N VAL A 1243 6.48 -27.92 38.44
CA VAL A 1243 7.35 -27.83 39.63
C VAL A 1243 8.25 -26.60 39.49
N VAL A 1244 7.78 -25.47 40.01
CA VAL A 1244 8.42 -24.17 39.79
C VAL A 1244 9.43 -23.84 40.90
N ILE A 1245 10.71 -23.72 40.54
CA ILE A 1245 11.80 -23.26 41.42
C ILE A 1245 12.29 -21.86 41.01
N THR A 1246 13.08 -21.20 41.86
CA THR A 1246 13.62 -19.86 41.60
C THR A 1246 15.15 -19.86 41.54
N LEU A 1247 15.73 -19.60 40.38
CA LEU A 1247 17.16 -19.40 40.16
C LEU A 1247 17.46 -17.94 39.85
N ASN A 1248 18.75 -17.59 39.78
CA ASN A 1248 19.20 -16.32 39.20
C ASN A 1248 18.51 -15.08 39.78
N LYS A 1249 18.43 -14.95 41.10
CA LYS A 1249 17.92 -13.72 41.72
C LYS A 1249 18.83 -12.54 41.34
N PRO A 1250 18.27 -11.40 40.89
CA PRO A 1250 19.07 -10.20 40.65
C PRO A 1250 19.78 -9.81 41.95
N ARG A 1251 21.06 -9.45 41.83
CA ARG A 1251 21.94 -9.10 42.97
C ARG A 1251 21.86 -7.64 43.33
#